data_AF-A0A662RWT7-F1
#
_entry.id   AF-A0A662RWT7-F1
#
_cell.length_a   1.000
_cell.length_b   1.000
_cell.length_c   1.000
_cell.angle_alpha   90.00
_cell.angle_beta   90.00
_cell.angle_gamma   90.00
#
_symmetry.space_group_name_H-M   'P 1'
#
loop_
_entity.id
_entity.type
_entity.pdbx_description
1 polymer ?
#
loop_
_entity_poly.entity_id
_entity_poly.type
_entity_poly.pdbx_seq_one_letter_code
_entity_poly.pdbx_strand_id
1 'polypeptide(L)'
;MEMDWEELGLKVGLEIHQQLDTRKKLFCGCPTVLCEKEDAVFKFKRYLRAAKSELGEVDAAAIEEAKKRRAFVYYVYESTCLVESDEEPPGELNDEALDIALEVALLLHMKPVDEVHTMRKIVIDGSNTSGFQRTALVATDGWIESDEGTVRIDTLCVEEEAAQKIGEHDQHSDADMQEYSLDRLGIPLVEITTSPDIKTPSHAREVAERIGMILRSTRKVKRGIGTIRQDLNISISRGARVEIKGVQELRLIERIVENEVRRQLMLIEISEELRRRNARVERRIVELSHIFRDTSSNVIKRAGGKVFGACLRGFGGILGIEIQPERRFGAELADYARRYGVGIMHTDELPAYGISADEVRRVKEAFNASEDDCVVLIASDEIERVERAFDAVLNRAEFAIRGVPEETRRAMPDGNTAYMRPLPGAARMYPETDVPPVSVDEERIERILRSLPETIEQKKERYKREYGLNEELARKIAASSSDLFEKLVKSCCRGGAVTPKLIARTLTDTLTELAREGVAVDAERIDFEGIFRMISENAFGKEAIPDILKFLSAHPDAGVDDAVNALGLRAMRLEDVERLVDEVVQSRIDFVRERGMSAAGPLMGVIMKDVRGKVDGKLVSDILRKKIASALVMEHERGDGA
;
A
#
# COMPACT_ATOMS: atom_id res chain seq x y z
N MET A 1 17.24 20.78 -2.93
CA MET A 1 16.54 22.07 -2.94
C MET A 1 15.26 21.86 -2.18
N GLU A 2 15.03 22.68 -1.16
CA GLU A 2 13.71 22.79 -0.55
C GLU A 2 12.81 23.43 -1.62
N MET A 3 11.81 22.70 -2.12
CA MET A 3 10.91 23.17 -3.17
C MET A 3 9.76 23.93 -2.51
N ASP A 4 9.46 25.14 -2.99
CA ASP A 4 8.26 25.86 -2.59
C ASP A 4 7.07 25.32 -3.38
N TRP A 5 6.28 24.44 -2.74
CA TRP A 5 5.15 23.77 -3.38
C TRP A 5 4.02 24.73 -3.78
N GLU A 6 3.86 25.84 -3.06
CA GLU A 6 2.83 26.84 -3.33
C GLU A 6 3.20 27.68 -4.55
N GLU A 7 4.45 28.14 -4.65
CA GLU A 7 4.96 28.85 -5.83
C GLU A 7 4.89 27.96 -7.09
N LEU A 8 5.21 26.67 -6.94
CA LEU A 8 5.08 25.69 -8.00
C LEU A 8 3.61 25.41 -8.38
N GLY A 9 2.64 25.86 -7.58
CA GLY A 9 1.22 25.58 -7.77
C GLY A 9 0.92 24.09 -7.77
N LEU A 10 1.58 23.34 -6.87
CA LEU A 10 1.36 21.91 -6.73
C LEU A 10 -0.12 21.63 -6.40
N LYS A 11 -0.71 20.71 -7.17
CA LYS A 11 -2.04 20.16 -6.93
C LYS A 11 -1.95 18.65 -6.96
N VAL A 12 -2.34 18.02 -5.85
CA VAL A 12 -2.40 16.57 -5.72
C VAL A 12 -3.82 16.15 -5.39
N GLY A 13 -4.31 15.12 -6.07
CA GLY A 13 -5.54 14.39 -5.73
C GLY A 13 -5.21 12.91 -5.49
N LEU A 14 -5.94 12.28 -4.58
CA LEU A 14 -5.85 10.86 -4.29
C LEU A 14 -7.08 10.14 -4.81
N GLU A 15 -6.88 8.93 -5.33
CA GLU A 15 -7.92 7.97 -5.64
C GLU A 15 -7.55 6.67 -4.92
N ILE A 16 -8.38 6.26 -3.96
CA ILE A 16 -8.11 5.12 -3.08
C ILE A 16 -9.13 4.04 -3.34
N HIS A 17 -8.66 2.87 -3.75
CA HIS A 17 -9.46 1.68 -3.95
C HIS A 17 -9.25 0.70 -2.81
N GLN A 18 -10.32 0.31 -2.12
CA GLN A 18 -10.24 -0.61 -0.98
C GLN A 18 -11.26 -1.74 -1.13
N GLN A 19 -10.78 -2.99 -1.14
CA GLN A 19 -11.64 -4.16 -1.14
C GLN A 19 -12.40 -4.28 0.19
N LEU A 20 -13.70 -4.55 0.09
CA LEU A 20 -14.57 -4.82 1.22
C LEU A 20 -14.53 -6.32 1.57
N ASP A 21 -14.64 -6.62 2.85
CA ASP A 21 -14.63 -7.99 3.36
C ASP A 21 -16.06 -8.51 3.53
N THR A 22 -16.78 -8.56 2.41
CA THR A 22 -18.16 -9.03 2.36
C THR A 22 -18.24 -10.54 2.21
N ARG A 23 -19.35 -11.13 2.64
CA ARG A 23 -19.61 -12.57 2.46
C ARG A 23 -19.72 -12.99 0.99
N LYS A 24 -20.24 -12.10 0.14
CA LYS A 24 -20.49 -12.36 -1.28
C LYS A 24 -19.90 -11.25 -2.14
N LYS A 25 -19.66 -11.56 -3.41
CA LYS A 25 -19.28 -10.60 -4.45
C LYS A 25 -20.36 -9.55 -4.72
N LEU A 26 -20.03 -8.50 -5.48
CA LEU A 26 -20.86 -7.30 -5.60
C LEU A 26 -22.16 -7.53 -6.36
N PHE A 27 -22.13 -8.39 -7.38
CA PHE A 27 -23.26 -8.68 -8.26
C PHE A 27 -23.51 -10.18 -8.45
N CYS A 28 -22.99 -11.04 -7.57
CA CYS A 28 -23.26 -12.48 -7.62
C CYS A 28 -23.15 -13.16 -6.25
N GLY A 29 -23.58 -14.43 -6.19
CA GLY A 29 -23.62 -15.22 -4.96
C GLY A 29 -22.27 -15.76 -4.47
N CYS A 30 -21.20 -15.57 -5.24
CA CYS A 30 -19.89 -16.18 -4.99
C CYS A 30 -19.16 -15.58 -3.78
N PRO A 31 -18.35 -16.37 -3.06
CA PRO A 31 -17.53 -15.88 -1.95
C PRO A 31 -16.39 -14.95 -2.42
N THR A 32 -15.86 -14.15 -1.50
CA THR A 32 -14.75 -13.21 -1.77
C THR A 32 -13.37 -13.80 -1.40
N VAL A 33 -13.14 -15.05 -1.79
CA VAL A 33 -11.90 -15.82 -1.52
C VAL A 33 -11.04 -15.92 -2.76
N LEU A 34 -9.72 -15.87 -2.59
CA LEU A 34 -8.76 -16.10 -3.66
C LEU A 34 -8.40 -17.59 -3.74
N CYS A 35 -8.04 -18.05 -4.93
CA CYS A 35 -7.70 -19.43 -5.24
C CYS A 35 -6.34 -19.50 -5.95
N GLU A 36 -5.64 -20.62 -5.80
CA GLU A 36 -4.39 -20.85 -6.52
C GLU A 36 -4.68 -21.30 -7.95
N LYS A 37 -3.79 -21.01 -8.89
CA LYS A 37 -4.00 -21.32 -10.32
C LYS A 37 -4.30 -22.81 -10.57
N GLU A 38 -3.70 -23.67 -9.78
CA GLU A 38 -3.82 -25.13 -9.85
C GLU A 38 -5.22 -25.64 -9.49
N ASP A 39 -5.99 -24.85 -8.72
CA ASP A 39 -7.35 -25.18 -8.30
C ASP A 39 -8.41 -24.90 -9.38
N ALA A 40 -7.99 -24.37 -10.54
CA ALA A 40 -8.91 -24.04 -11.62
C ALA A 40 -9.56 -25.29 -12.22
N VAL A 41 -10.89 -25.31 -12.23
CA VAL A 41 -11.69 -26.43 -12.75
C VAL A 41 -11.84 -26.37 -14.27
N PHE A 42 -11.77 -25.18 -14.85
CA PHE A 42 -11.91 -24.95 -16.28
C PHE A 42 -11.22 -23.64 -16.70
N LYS A 43 -10.92 -23.50 -18.00
CA LYS A 43 -10.45 -22.25 -18.58
C LYS A 43 -11.08 -21.99 -19.94
N PHE A 44 -11.32 -20.73 -20.25
CA PHE A 44 -11.85 -20.32 -21.55
C PHE A 44 -11.09 -19.14 -22.14
N LYS A 45 -11.22 -18.95 -23.46
CA LYS A 45 -10.54 -17.91 -24.22
C LYS A 45 -11.54 -16.89 -24.75
N ARG A 46 -11.26 -15.59 -24.62
CA ARG A 46 -12.05 -14.49 -25.22
C ARG A 46 -11.18 -13.47 -25.91
N TYR A 47 -11.83 -12.66 -26.74
CA TYR A 47 -11.26 -11.47 -27.38
C TYR A 47 -12.20 -10.30 -27.11
N LEU A 48 -11.69 -9.24 -26.51
CA LEU A 48 -12.46 -8.01 -26.32
C LEU A 48 -12.37 -7.13 -27.57
N ARG A 49 -13.43 -6.38 -27.84
CA ARG A 49 -13.52 -5.45 -28.97
C ARG A 49 -13.90 -4.07 -28.44
N ALA A 50 -13.22 -3.04 -28.95
CA ALA A 50 -13.64 -1.66 -28.65
C ALA A 50 -15.03 -1.42 -29.22
N ALA A 51 -15.95 -0.99 -28.35
CA ALA A 51 -17.26 -0.50 -28.73
C ALA A 51 -17.23 1.03 -28.82
N LYS A 52 -18.12 1.58 -29.66
CA LYS A 52 -18.40 3.02 -29.65
C LYS A 52 -19.22 3.35 -28.41
N SER A 53 -18.95 4.50 -27.79
CA SER A 53 -19.86 5.06 -26.78
C SER A 53 -21.24 5.32 -27.38
N GLU A 54 -22.24 5.58 -26.54
CA GLU A 54 -23.59 5.95 -26.97
C GLU A 54 -23.60 7.20 -27.86
N LEU A 55 -22.60 8.07 -27.70
CA LEU A 55 -22.39 9.28 -28.50
C LEU A 55 -21.60 9.02 -29.80
N GLY A 56 -21.22 7.77 -30.08
CA GLY A 56 -20.45 7.39 -31.26
C GLY A 56 -18.93 7.64 -31.16
N GLU A 57 -18.48 8.22 -30.05
CA GLU A 57 -17.06 8.50 -29.76
C GLU A 57 -16.37 7.25 -29.21
N VAL A 58 -15.08 7.09 -29.50
CA VAL A 58 -14.27 5.98 -28.97
C VAL A 58 -13.09 6.55 -28.20
N ASP A 59 -12.91 6.12 -26.96
CA ASP A 59 -11.81 6.54 -26.10
C ASP A 59 -10.44 6.20 -26.71
N ALA A 60 -9.51 7.16 -26.69
CA ALA A 60 -8.20 7.01 -27.33
C ALA A 60 -7.36 5.86 -26.74
N ALA A 61 -7.40 5.68 -25.42
CA ALA A 61 -6.72 4.58 -24.75
C ALA A 61 -7.42 3.23 -25.02
N ALA A 62 -8.74 3.21 -25.23
CA ALA A 62 -9.45 2.02 -25.67
C ALA A 62 -9.12 1.65 -27.14
N ILE A 63 -9.00 2.62 -28.05
CA ILE A 63 -8.52 2.34 -29.42
C ILE A 63 -7.11 1.75 -29.36
N GLU A 64 -6.24 2.33 -28.53
CA GLU A 64 -4.85 1.91 -28.43
C GLU A 64 -4.70 0.49 -27.89
N GLU A 65 -5.47 0.09 -26.87
CA GLU A 65 -5.41 -1.29 -26.37
C GLU A 65 -6.03 -2.29 -27.36
N ALA A 66 -7.14 -1.93 -28.03
CA ALA A 66 -7.79 -2.79 -29.02
C ALA A 66 -6.90 -3.09 -30.25
N LYS A 67 -5.98 -2.18 -30.61
CA LYS A 67 -5.01 -2.39 -31.71
C LYS A 67 -4.10 -3.60 -31.48
N LYS A 68 -3.94 -4.05 -30.23
CA LYS A 68 -3.04 -5.17 -29.90
C LYS A 68 -3.64 -6.55 -30.22
N ARG A 69 -4.94 -6.66 -30.53
CA ARG A 69 -5.66 -7.92 -30.88
C ARG A 69 -5.27 -9.10 -29.97
N ARG A 70 -5.27 -8.87 -28.65
CA ARG A 70 -4.85 -9.82 -27.62
C ARG A 70 -5.91 -10.86 -27.36
N ALA A 71 -5.45 -12.06 -27.06
CA ALA A 71 -6.31 -13.12 -26.54
C ALA A 71 -6.23 -13.13 -25.01
N PHE A 72 -7.38 -13.27 -24.36
CA PHE A 72 -7.47 -13.39 -22.90
C PHE A 72 -7.90 -14.81 -22.54
N VAL A 73 -7.17 -15.44 -21.63
CA VAL A 73 -7.50 -16.76 -21.08
C VAL A 73 -7.92 -16.58 -19.64
N TYR A 74 -9.13 -17.01 -19.31
CA TYR A 74 -9.72 -16.87 -17.98
C TYR A 74 -9.78 -18.21 -17.27
N TYR A 75 -9.34 -18.24 -16.03
CA TYR A 75 -9.33 -19.41 -15.14
C TYR A 75 -10.53 -19.35 -14.19
N VAL A 76 -11.30 -20.44 -14.17
CA VAL A 76 -12.58 -20.58 -13.46
C VAL A 76 -12.40 -21.58 -12.31
N TYR A 77 -13.05 -21.31 -11.19
CA TYR A 77 -12.95 -22.07 -9.94
C TYR A 77 -14.34 -22.50 -9.45
N GLU A 78 -14.39 -23.47 -8.53
CA GLU A 78 -15.62 -23.80 -7.77
C GLU A 78 -16.20 -22.59 -7.03
N SER A 79 -15.36 -21.60 -6.69
CA SER A 79 -15.74 -20.35 -6.04
C SER A 79 -16.28 -19.27 -6.99
N THR A 80 -16.36 -19.53 -8.30
CA THR A 80 -16.81 -18.57 -9.33
C THR A 80 -18.09 -19.04 -10.02
N CYS A 81 -18.83 -18.14 -10.69
CA CYS A 81 -20.05 -18.50 -11.41
C CYS A 81 -20.10 -17.93 -12.84
N LEU A 82 -21.29 -18.06 -13.46
CA LEU A 82 -21.54 -17.62 -14.83
C LEU A 82 -21.51 -16.09 -14.97
N VAL A 83 -21.80 -15.34 -13.89
CA VAL A 83 -21.71 -13.87 -13.88
C VAL A 83 -20.26 -13.43 -14.12
N GLU A 84 -19.28 -13.96 -13.37
CA GLU A 84 -17.87 -13.63 -13.60
C GLU A 84 -17.36 -14.10 -14.97
N SER A 85 -17.97 -15.15 -15.51
CA SER A 85 -17.61 -15.66 -16.85
C SER A 85 -18.28 -14.88 -17.98
N ASP A 86 -19.14 -13.92 -17.67
CA ASP A 86 -19.97 -13.17 -18.64
C ASP A 86 -20.86 -14.11 -19.47
N GLU A 87 -21.52 -15.05 -18.80
CA GLU A 87 -22.46 -16.04 -19.36
C GLU A 87 -23.85 -15.98 -18.68
N GLU A 88 -24.03 -15.12 -17.68
CA GLU A 88 -25.29 -14.84 -16.98
C GLU A 88 -25.36 -13.35 -16.62
N PRO A 89 -26.54 -12.70 -16.71
CA PRO A 89 -26.70 -11.33 -16.21
C PRO A 89 -26.30 -11.19 -14.75
N PRO A 90 -25.79 -10.02 -14.32
CA PRO A 90 -25.49 -9.77 -12.92
C PRO A 90 -26.75 -9.89 -12.05
N GLY A 91 -26.57 -10.31 -10.79
CA GLY A 91 -27.58 -10.18 -9.76
C GLY A 91 -27.74 -8.73 -9.27
N GLU A 92 -28.59 -8.54 -8.28
CA GLU A 92 -28.77 -7.24 -7.63
C GLU A 92 -27.49 -6.77 -6.91
N LEU A 93 -27.38 -5.45 -6.71
CA LEU A 93 -26.30 -4.84 -5.96
C LEU A 93 -26.26 -5.40 -4.53
N ASN A 94 -25.09 -5.86 -4.09
CA ASN A 94 -24.92 -6.44 -2.76
C ASN A 94 -25.18 -5.41 -1.64
N ASP A 95 -26.25 -5.61 -0.88
CA ASP A 95 -26.65 -4.74 0.24
C ASP A 95 -25.60 -4.60 1.34
N GLU A 96 -24.83 -5.67 1.62
CA GLU A 96 -23.76 -5.64 2.63
C GLU A 96 -22.63 -4.70 2.16
N ALA A 97 -22.29 -4.76 0.88
CA ALA A 97 -21.29 -3.86 0.29
C ALA A 97 -21.78 -2.41 0.31
N LEU A 98 -23.04 -2.16 -0.05
CA LEU A 98 -23.63 -0.82 -0.03
C LEU A 98 -23.71 -0.24 1.40
N ASP A 99 -24.13 -1.04 2.39
CA ASP A 99 -24.15 -0.59 3.80
C ASP A 99 -22.75 -0.21 4.31
N ILE A 100 -21.72 -0.98 3.92
CA ILE A 100 -20.33 -0.64 4.26
C ILE A 100 -19.88 0.63 3.54
N ALA A 101 -20.22 0.80 2.26
CA ALA A 101 -19.90 2.02 1.51
C ALA A 101 -20.55 3.27 2.12
N LEU A 102 -21.81 3.17 2.55
CA LEU A 102 -22.52 4.22 3.27
C LEU A 102 -21.91 4.50 4.65
N GLU A 103 -21.49 3.46 5.38
CA GLU A 103 -20.75 3.62 6.64
C GLU A 103 -19.46 4.43 6.44
N VAL A 104 -18.68 4.10 5.40
CA VAL A 104 -17.47 4.83 5.03
C VAL A 104 -17.79 6.28 4.63
N ALA A 105 -18.84 6.48 3.83
CA ALA A 105 -19.28 7.82 3.41
C ALA A 105 -19.60 8.71 4.63
N LEU A 106 -20.34 8.18 5.61
CA LEU A 106 -20.69 8.91 6.82
C LEU A 106 -19.47 9.21 7.71
N LEU A 107 -18.51 8.27 7.80
CA LEU A 107 -17.24 8.50 8.49
C LEU A 107 -16.36 9.58 7.82
N LEU A 108 -16.54 9.80 6.51
CA LEU A 108 -15.88 10.83 5.71
C LEU A 108 -16.72 12.12 5.60
N HIS A 109 -17.77 12.25 6.41
CA HIS A 109 -18.69 13.39 6.40
C HIS A 109 -19.32 13.68 5.03
N MET A 110 -19.46 12.67 4.19
CA MET A 110 -20.07 12.77 2.86
C MET A 110 -21.59 12.79 2.93
N LYS A 111 -22.21 13.28 1.87
CA LYS A 111 -23.64 13.20 1.61
C LYS A 111 -23.96 11.99 0.73
N PRO A 112 -24.65 10.96 1.26
CA PRO A 112 -25.18 9.86 0.45
C PRO A 112 -26.13 10.36 -0.65
N VAL A 113 -26.16 9.64 -1.78
CA VAL A 113 -27.16 9.86 -2.83
C VAL A 113 -28.51 9.25 -2.41
N ASP A 114 -29.61 9.77 -2.93
CA ASP A 114 -30.96 9.24 -2.64
C ASP A 114 -31.23 7.90 -3.34
N GLU A 115 -30.59 7.67 -4.49
CA GLU A 115 -30.71 6.45 -5.28
C GLU A 115 -29.38 6.12 -5.95
N VAL A 116 -28.95 4.86 -5.81
CA VAL A 116 -27.70 4.34 -6.37
C VAL A 116 -27.99 3.71 -7.72
N HIS A 117 -27.29 4.20 -8.76
CA HIS A 117 -27.38 3.70 -10.13
C HIS A 117 -26.06 3.04 -10.52
N THR A 118 -26.14 1.81 -11.03
CA THR A 118 -24.96 1.10 -11.53
C THR A 118 -24.65 1.54 -12.96
N MET A 119 -23.37 1.77 -13.23
CA MET A 119 -22.83 2.20 -14.52
C MET A 119 -21.78 1.20 -14.99
N ARG A 120 -21.53 1.15 -16.29
CA ARG A 120 -20.50 0.35 -16.95
C ARG A 120 -19.35 1.24 -17.40
N LYS A 121 -18.20 1.13 -16.72
CA LYS A 121 -16.94 1.79 -17.08
C LYS A 121 -16.16 0.89 -18.03
N ILE A 122 -15.94 1.32 -19.28
CA ILE A 122 -15.30 0.48 -20.32
C ILE A 122 -13.85 0.13 -19.92
N VAL A 123 -13.54 -1.18 -19.87
CA VAL A 123 -12.24 -1.75 -19.50
C VAL A 123 -11.92 -2.91 -20.45
N ILE A 124 -11.01 -2.68 -21.40
CA ILE A 124 -10.72 -3.62 -22.49
C ILE A 124 -9.32 -4.26 -22.41
N ASP A 125 -8.65 -4.13 -21.27
CA ASP A 125 -7.33 -4.72 -21.03
C ASP A 125 -7.39 -6.23 -20.70
N GLY A 126 -8.60 -6.80 -20.65
CA GLY A 126 -8.83 -8.20 -20.31
C GLY A 126 -9.12 -8.44 -18.83
N SER A 127 -8.96 -7.46 -17.96
CA SER A 127 -9.18 -7.65 -16.52
C SER A 127 -10.66 -7.76 -16.12
N ASN A 128 -11.59 -7.37 -17.00
CA ASN A 128 -13.02 -7.62 -16.87
C ASN A 128 -13.52 -8.47 -18.06
N THR A 129 -14.17 -9.60 -17.78
CA THR A 129 -14.66 -10.54 -18.80
C THR A 129 -15.72 -9.93 -19.72
N SER A 130 -16.56 -9.04 -19.18
CA SER A 130 -17.60 -8.30 -19.92
C SER A 130 -17.03 -7.12 -20.74
N GLY A 131 -15.74 -6.78 -20.59
CA GLY A 131 -15.14 -5.60 -21.25
C GLY A 131 -15.51 -4.26 -20.60
N PHE A 132 -16.13 -4.29 -19.43
CA PHE A 132 -16.42 -3.14 -18.59
C PHE A 132 -16.42 -3.56 -17.11
N GLN A 133 -16.21 -2.59 -16.24
CA GLN A 133 -16.32 -2.69 -14.79
C GLN A 133 -17.64 -2.05 -14.36
N ARG A 134 -18.42 -2.73 -13.52
CA ARG A 134 -19.61 -2.12 -12.91
C ARG A 134 -19.20 -1.23 -11.74
N THR A 135 -19.64 0.02 -11.76
CA THR A 135 -19.33 1.06 -10.76
C THR A 135 -20.60 1.85 -10.46
N ALA A 136 -20.88 2.15 -9.20
CA ALA A 136 -22.05 2.91 -8.77
C ALA A 136 -21.64 4.01 -7.78
N LEU A 137 -22.13 5.24 -8.00
CA LEU A 137 -21.89 6.37 -7.11
C LEU A 137 -22.75 6.22 -5.85
N VAL A 138 -22.14 6.34 -4.67
CA VAL A 138 -22.81 6.15 -3.37
C VAL A 138 -22.92 7.46 -2.59
N ALA A 139 -21.89 8.31 -2.62
CA ALA A 139 -21.88 9.56 -1.89
C ALA A 139 -20.99 10.62 -2.56
N THR A 140 -21.24 11.88 -2.21
CA THR A 140 -20.51 13.06 -2.70
C THR A 140 -20.26 14.05 -1.57
N ASP A 141 -19.44 15.07 -1.82
CA ASP A 141 -19.31 16.25 -0.97
C ASP A 141 -18.90 15.96 0.50
N GLY A 142 -17.82 15.20 0.70
CA GLY A 142 -17.22 14.98 2.02
C GLY A 142 -15.96 15.79 2.28
N TRP A 143 -15.35 15.50 3.42
CA TRP A 143 -14.09 16.12 3.81
C TRP A 143 -13.38 15.32 4.89
N ILE A 144 -12.08 15.56 5.00
CA ILE A 144 -11.23 15.04 6.08
C ILE A 144 -10.33 16.16 6.59
N GLU A 145 -10.13 16.20 7.91
CA GLU A 145 -9.17 17.14 8.52
C GLU A 145 -7.77 16.54 8.51
N SER A 146 -6.79 17.37 8.16
CA SER A 146 -5.36 17.08 8.21
C SER A 146 -4.62 18.19 8.94
N ASP A 147 -3.34 17.96 9.24
CA ASP A 147 -2.49 18.94 9.90
C ASP A 147 -2.19 20.16 8.99
N GLU A 148 -2.30 20.01 7.67
CA GLU A 148 -2.07 21.05 6.65
C GLU A 148 -3.38 21.67 6.07
N GLY A 149 -4.51 21.30 6.66
CA GLY A 149 -5.84 21.85 6.40
C GLY A 149 -6.82 20.85 5.78
N THR A 150 -8.10 21.20 5.79
CA THR A 150 -9.18 20.33 5.31
C THR A 150 -9.02 19.94 3.84
N VAL A 151 -9.16 18.66 3.54
CA VAL A 151 -9.17 18.11 2.17
C VAL A 151 -10.57 17.60 1.86
N ARG A 152 -11.15 18.09 0.76
CA ARG A 152 -12.48 17.64 0.31
C ARG A 152 -12.42 16.26 -0.34
N ILE A 153 -13.49 15.51 -0.17
CA ILE A 153 -13.72 14.21 -0.80
C ILE A 153 -14.84 14.40 -1.82
N ASP A 154 -14.53 14.26 -3.10
CA ASP A 154 -15.46 14.55 -4.19
C ASP A 154 -16.51 13.44 -4.33
N THR A 155 -16.04 12.19 -4.40
CA THR A 155 -16.87 11.04 -4.72
C THR A 155 -16.47 9.79 -3.95
N LEU A 156 -17.47 9.00 -3.58
CA LEU A 156 -17.32 7.63 -3.11
C LEU A 156 -18.20 6.73 -3.97
N CYS A 157 -17.58 5.77 -4.63
CA CYS A 157 -18.23 4.77 -5.46
C CYS A 157 -18.07 3.37 -4.84
N VAL A 158 -18.99 2.47 -5.16
CA VAL A 158 -18.82 1.02 -5.00
C VAL A 158 -18.67 0.39 -6.39
N GLU A 159 -17.67 -0.48 -6.56
CA GLU A 159 -17.36 -1.10 -7.85
C GLU A 159 -16.84 -2.54 -7.73
N GLU A 160 -16.86 -3.25 -8.85
CA GLU A 160 -16.27 -4.57 -8.98
C GLU A 160 -14.73 -4.47 -9.01
N GLU A 161 -14.04 -5.26 -8.20
CA GLU A 161 -12.61 -5.48 -8.43
C GLU A 161 -12.38 -6.26 -9.74
N ALA A 162 -11.25 -5.98 -10.41
CA ALA A 162 -10.88 -6.63 -11.66
C ALA A 162 -10.19 -7.99 -11.43
N ALA A 163 -10.26 -8.89 -12.43
CA ALA A 163 -9.60 -10.18 -12.43
C ALA A 163 -8.09 -10.06 -12.18
N GLN A 164 -7.50 -11.04 -11.52
CA GLN A 164 -6.06 -11.04 -11.24
C GLN A 164 -5.28 -11.55 -12.43
N LYS A 165 -4.29 -10.79 -12.89
CA LYS A 165 -3.35 -11.28 -13.90
C LYS A 165 -2.42 -12.33 -13.28
N ILE A 166 -2.39 -13.53 -13.84
CA ILE A 166 -1.61 -14.67 -13.32
C ILE A 166 -0.54 -15.18 -14.31
N GLY A 167 -0.48 -14.61 -15.52
CA GLY A 167 0.53 -14.99 -16.49
C GLY A 167 0.49 -14.15 -17.78
N GLU A 168 1.63 -14.16 -18.47
CA GLU A 168 1.80 -13.69 -19.86
C GLU A 168 2.61 -14.75 -20.60
N HIS A 169 2.19 -15.15 -21.81
CA HIS A 169 2.99 -16.04 -22.65
C HIS A 169 4.00 -15.22 -23.47
N ASP A 170 5.26 -15.69 -23.48
CA ASP A 170 6.38 -15.00 -24.12
C ASP A 170 6.24 -14.94 -25.65
N GLN A 171 6.80 -13.88 -26.25
CA GLN A 171 6.56 -13.36 -27.61
C GLN A 171 6.93 -14.29 -28.80
N HIS A 172 7.22 -15.58 -28.56
CA HIS A 172 7.75 -16.52 -29.56
C HIS A 172 6.78 -17.67 -29.92
N SER A 173 5.53 -17.65 -29.44
CA SER A 173 4.47 -18.53 -29.93
C SER A 173 3.26 -17.72 -30.39
N ASP A 174 2.51 -18.25 -31.35
CA ASP A 174 1.36 -17.57 -31.97
C ASP A 174 0.33 -17.09 -30.91
N ALA A 175 0.28 -15.77 -30.74
CA ALA A 175 -0.62 -14.89 -29.97
C ALA A 175 -0.09 -14.35 -28.62
N ASP A 176 -0.04 -13.01 -28.52
CA ASP A 176 0.09 -12.20 -27.29
C ASP A 176 -1.10 -12.52 -26.35
N MET A 177 -0.96 -13.61 -25.57
CA MET A 177 -2.00 -14.13 -24.66
C MET A 177 -1.74 -13.69 -23.23
N GLN A 178 -2.79 -13.23 -22.56
CA GLN A 178 -2.76 -12.89 -21.14
C GLN A 178 -3.70 -13.80 -20.35
N GLU A 179 -3.22 -14.27 -19.20
CA GLU A 179 -3.96 -15.17 -18.33
C GLU A 179 -4.48 -14.43 -17.09
N TYR A 180 -5.76 -14.62 -16.82
CA TYR A 180 -6.49 -13.98 -15.73
C TYR A 180 -7.22 -15.02 -14.86
N SER A 181 -7.16 -14.82 -13.54
CA SER A 181 -7.94 -15.55 -12.54
C SER A 181 -9.25 -14.81 -12.22
N LEU A 182 -10.38 -15.52 -12.27
CA LEU A 182 -11.71 -14.95 -12.01
C LEU A 182 -12.13 -14.94 -10.54
N ASP A 183 -11.38 -15.59 -9.65
CA ASP A 183 -11.63 -15.59 -8.21
C ASP A 183 -11.78 -14.17 -7.62
N ARG A 184 -10.94 -13.23 -8.08
CA ARG A 184 -10.92 -11.84 -7.65
C ARG A 184 -11.95 -10.94 -8.33
N LEU A 185 -12.35 -11.28 -9.56
CA LEU A 185 -13.30 -10.48 -10.33
C LEU A 185 -14.63 -10.37 -9.58
N GLY A 186 -15.12 -9.15 -9.36
CA GLY A 186 -16.40 -8.89 -8.69
C GLY A 186 -16.35 -8.81 -7.17
N ILE A 187 -15.18 -8.96 -6.53
CA ILE A 187 -15.05 -8.60 -5.10
C ILE A 187 -15.44 -7.13 -4.92
N PRO A 188 -16.30 -6.75 -3.95
CA PRO A 188 -16.71 -5.37 -3.78
C PRO A 188 -15.55 -4.49 -3.38
N LEU A 189 -15.51 -3.30 -3.95
CA LEU A 189 -14.46 -2.32 -3.73
C LEU A 189 -15.10 -0.95 -3.56
N VAL A 190 -14.58 -0.15 -2.62
CA VAL A 190 -14.90 1.29 -2.56
C VAL A 190 -13.79 2.09 -3.24
N GLU A 191 -14.18 3.01 -4.11
CA GLU A 191 -13.30 4.01 -4.74
C GLU A 191 -13.60 5.36 -4.09
N ILE A 192 -12.60 5.97 -3.44
CA ILE A 192 -12.70 7.29 -2.80
C ILE A 192 -11.80 8.26 -3.54
N THR A 193 -12.35 9.37 -4.03
CA THR A 193 -11.59 10.40 -4.75
C THR A 193 -11.56 11.70 -3.95
N THR A 194 -10.38 12.28 -3.78
CA THR A 194 -10.24 13.59 -3.14
C THR A 194 -10.28 14.71 -4.19
N SER A 195 -10.75 15.89 -3.77
CA SER A 195 -10.45 17.14 -4.50
C SER A 195 -8.92 17.34 -4.59
N PRO A 196 -8.44 18.15 -5.55
CA PRO A 196 -7.03 18.53 -5.65
C PRO A 196 -6.61 19.59 -4.60
N ASP A 197 -6.97 19.37 -3.34
CA ASP A 197 -6.72 20.29 -2.22
C ASP A 197 -5.38 20.00 -1.50
N ILE A 198 -4.75 18.87 -1.80
CA ILE A 198 -3.48 18.45 -1.18
C ILE A 198 -2.34 19.33 -1.69
N LYS A 199 -1.57 19.88 -0.74
CA LYS A 199 -0.63 20.99 -0.97
C LYS A 199 0.84 20.57 -1.04
N THR A 200 1.21 19.50 -0.36
CA THR A 200 2.61 19.05 -0.20
C THR A 200 2.71 17.53 -0.31
N PRO A 201 3.91 16.98 -0.57
CA PRO A 201 4.12 15.53 -0.54
C PRO A 201 3.76 14.89 0.80
N SER A 202 4.15 15.51 1.93
CA SER A 202 3.84 15.03 3.28
C SER A 202 2.34 15.00 3.54
N HIS A 203 1.63 16.04 3.11
CA HIS A 203 0.18 16.11 3.20
C HIS A 203 -0.49 14.97 2.41
N ALA A 204 0.03 14.63 1.22
CA ALA A 204 -0.51 13.51 0.43
C ALA A 204 -0.40 12.18 1.18
N ARG A 205 0.74 11.90 1.82
CA ARG A 205 0.92 10.70 2.65
C ARG A 205 -0.02 10.72 3.86
N GLU A 206 -0.13 11.86 4.53
CA GLU A 206 -0.99 12.01 5.71
C GLU A 206 -2.46 11.74 5.38
N VAL A 207 -2.98 12.35 4.31
CA VAL A 207 -4.38 12.18 3.89
C VAL A 207 -4.67 10.72 3.52
N ALA A 208 -3.76 10.10 2.76
CA ALA A 208 -3.85 8.68 2.42
C ALA A 208 -3.85 7.79 3.69
N GLU A 209 -2.99 8.10 4.66
CA GLU A 209 -2.93 7.40 5.95
C GLU A 209 -4.26 7.53 6.70
N ARG A 210 -4.82 8.74 6.79
CA ARG A 210 -6.07 9.02 7.50
C ARG A 210 -7.26 8.32 6.85
N ILE A 211 -7.40 8.38 5.52
CA ILE A 211 -8.45 7.63 4.80
C ILE A 211 -8.30 6.13 5.04
N GLY A 212 -7.06 5.61 4.97
CA GLY A 212 -6.78 4.20 5.30
C GLY A 212 -7.19 3.82 6.73
N MET A 213 -6.97 4.70 7.72
CA MET A 213 -7.40 4.46 9.10
C MET A 213 -8.92 4.49 9.26
N ILE A 214 -9.63 5.37 8.53
CA ILE A 214 -11.10 5.38 8.50
C ILE A 214 -11.64 4.07 7.93
N LEU A 215 -11.12 3.65 6.76
CA LEU A 215 -11.47 2.37 6.15
C LEU A 215 -11.24 1.19 7.11
N ARG A 216 -10.10 1.16 7.81
CA ARG A 216 -9.80 0.12 8.82
C ARG A 216 -10.71 0.18 10.05
N SER A 217 -11.26 1.34 10.37
CA SER A 217 -12.16 1.53 11.51
C SER A 217 -13.50 0.81 11.31
N THR A 218 -13.92 0.62 10.05
CA THR A 218 -15.12 -0.19 9.73
C THR A 218 -14.99 -1.65 10.15
N ARG A 219 -13.75 -2.17 10.16
CA ARG A 219 -13.41 -3.59 10.34
C ARG A 219 -14.06 -4.53 9.31
N LYS A 220 -14.61 -3.98 8.23
CA LYS A 220 -15.30 -4.70 7.15
C LYS A 220 -14.57 -4.52 5.81
N VAL A 221 -13.26 -4.28 5.87
CA VAL A 221 -12.37 -4.13 4.71
C VAL A 221 -11.33 -5.24 4.73
N LYS A 222 -10.99 -5.76 3.55
CA LYS A 222 -9.97 -6.80 3.42
C LYS A 222 -8.60 -6.25 3.77
N ARG A 223 -7.80 -7.08 4.44
CA ARG A 223 -6.44 -6.76 4.87
C ARG A 223 -5.45 -7.67 4.15
N GLY A 224 -4.29 -7.14 3.84
CA GLY A 224 -3.22 -7.90 3.18
C GLY A 224 -2.63 -7.13 2.00
N ILE A 225 -1.69 -7.77 1.33
CA ILE A 225 -1.07 -7.19 0.13
C ILE A 225 -2.10 -7.18 -0.99
N GLY A 226 -2.22 -6.05 -1.69
CA GLY A 226 -3.10 -5.91 -2.85
C GLY A 226 -4.59 -5.70 -2.54
N THR A 227 -4.97 -5.57 -1.27
CA THR A 227 -6.38 -5.27 -0.90
C THR A 227 -6.70 -3.78 -0.93
N ILE A 228 -5.68 -2.93 -0.94
CA ILE A 228 -5.78 -1.48 -1.10
C ILE A 228 -4.86 -1.04 -2.26
N ARG A 229 -5.36 -0.14 -3.11
CA ARG A 229 -4.58 0.54 -4.15
C ARG A 229 -4.78 2.04 -4.01
N GLN A 230 -3.75 2.78 -4.34
CA GLN A 230 -3.76 4.23 -4.28
C GLN A 230 -3.20 4.75 -5.60
N ASP A 231 -3.96 5.60 -6.25
CA ASP A 231 -3.57 6.30 -7.46
C ASP A 231 -3.43 7.80 -7.12
N LEU A 232 -2.43 8.47 -7.70
CA LEU A 232 -2.13 9.88 -7.47
C LEU A 232 -2.39 10.68 -8.74
N ASN A 233 -3.10 11.79 -8.61
CA ASN A 233 -3.26 12.78 -9.69
C ASN A 233 -2.39 13.99 -9.34
N ILE A 234 -1.33 14.24 -10.11
CA ILE A 234 -0.33 15.28 -9.80
C ILE A 234 -0.27 16.30 -10.93
N SER A 235 -0.24 17.58 -10.58
CA SER A 235 0.05 18.67 -11.52
C SER A 235 0.77 19.83 -10.83
N ILE A 236 1.48 20.62 -11.63
CA ILE A 236 2.12 21.88 -11.21
C ILE A 236 1.75 22.99 -12.19
N SER A 237 1.97 24.24 -11.80
CA SER A 237 1.88 25.40 -12.68
C SER A 237 2.74 25.22 -13.93
N ARG A 238 2.16 25.47 -15.11
CA ARG A 238 2.80 25.26 -16.43
C ARG A 238 3.14 23.81 -16.78
N GLY A 239 2.80 22.85 -15.91
CA GLY A 239 2.91 21.42 -16.13
C GLY A 239 1.63 20.83 -16.75
N ALA A 240 1.35 19.58 -16.43
CA ALA A 240 0.15 18.86 -16.87
C ALA A 240 -0.39 17.96 -15.76
N ARG A 241 -1.68 17.58 -15.88
CA ARG A 241 -2.26 16.55 -15.02
C ARG A 241 -1.71 15.18 -15.42
N VAL A 242 -1.10 14.51 -14.47
CA VAL A 242 -0.52 13.18 -14.63
C VAL A 242 -1.15 12.25 -13.59
N GLU A 243 -1.72 11.16 -14.06
CA GLU A 243 -2.26 10.10 -13.22
C GLU A 243 -1.17 9.04 -12.99
N ILE A 244 -0.86 8.71 -11.74
CA ILE A 244 0.12 7.70 -11.37
C ILE A 244 -0.62 6.55 -10.72
N LYS A 245 -0.61 5.40 -11.40
CA LYS A 245 -1.29 4.19 -10.95
C LYS A 245 -0.40 3.26 -10.16
N GLY A 246 -1.04 2.54 -9.22
CA GLY A 246 -0.46 1.37 -8.56
C GLY A 246 0.50 1.71 -7.43
N VAL A 247 0.22 2.77 -6.66
CA VAL A 247 0.98 3.08 -5.45
C VAL A 247 0.52 2.16 -4.32
N GLN A 248 1.31 1.13 -4.04
CA GLN A 248 0.99 0.14 -3.00
C GLN A 248 1.45 0.57 -1.61
N GLU A 249 2.63 1.20 -1.53
CA GLU A 249 3.26 1.54 -0.26
C GLU A 249 3.03 3.00 0.11
N LEU A 250 2.37 3.22 1.24
CA LEU A 250 2.08 4.56 1.78
C LEU A 250 3.36 5.43 1.92
N ARG A 251 4.49 4.83 2.31
CA ARG A 251 5.77 5.53 2.46
C ARG A 251 6.35 6.06 1.15
N LEU A 252 5.93 5.52 0.00
CA LEU A 252 6.42 5.96 -1.31
C LEU A 252 5.68 7.18 -1.85
N ILE A 253 4.50 7.52 -1.30
CA ILE A 253 3.68 8.62 -1.82
C ILE A 253 4.47 9.94 -1.85
N GLU A 254 5.12 10.31 -0.75
CA GLU A 254 5.90 11.56 -0.68
C GLU A 254 6.96 11.59 -1.79
N ARG A 255 7.72 10.50 -1.91
CA ARG A 255 8.81 10.38 -2.89
C ARG A 255 8.29 10.43 -4.33
N ILE A 256 7.16 9.79 -4.60
CA ILE A 256 6.53 9.79 -5.92
C ILE A 256 6.09 11.20 -6.31
N VAL A 257 5.48 11.94 -5.39
CA VAL A 257 5.07 13.33 -5.64
C VAL A 257 6.28 14.20 -5.92
N GLU A 258 7.33 14.14 -5.10
CA GLU A 258 8.58 14.89 -5.30
C GLU A 258 9.22 14.60 -6.66
N ASN A 259 9.35 13.31 -7.01
CA ASN A 259 9.98 12.88 -8.25
C ASN A 259 9.14 13.23 -9.48
N GLU A 260 7.81 13.25 -9.37
CA GLU A 260 6.93 13.69 -10.46
C GLU A 260 7.01 15.21 -10.65
N VAL A 261 7.01 15.99 -9.57
CA VAL A 261 7.22 17.45 -9.65
C VAL A 261 8.56 17.76 -10.31
N ARG A 262 9.64 17.09 -9.88
CA ARG A 262 10.96 17.22 -10.51
C ARG A 262 10.93 16.88 -11.99
N ARG A 263 10.24 15.80 -12.37
CA ARG A 263 10.06 15.41 -13.78
C ARG A 263 9.42 16.51 -14.59
N GLN A 264 8.29 17.06 -14.11
CA GLN A 264 7.56 18.09 -14.83
C GLN A 264 8.39 19.36 -14.98
N LEU A 265 9.10 19.79 -13.94
CA LEU A 265 10.02 20.93 -13.99
C LEU A 265 11.11 20.74 -15.04
N MET A 266 11.81 19.61 -15.01
CA MET A 266 12.85 19.31 -15.98
C MET A 266 12.31 19.24 -17.43
N LEU A 267 11.08 18.75 -17.61
CA LEU A 267 10.44 18.73 -18.93
C LEU A 267 10.04 20.13 -19.42
N ILE A 268 9.66 21.04 -18.52
CA ILE A 268 9.42 22.44 -18.86
C ILE A 268 10.74 23.10 -19.30
N GLU A 269 11.83 22.89 -18.56
CA GLU A 269 13.16 23.40 -18.93
C GLU A 269 13.62 22.85 -20.28
N ILE A 270 13.46 21.54 -20.52
CA ILE A 270 13.73 20.90 -21.81
C ILE A 270 12.88 21.56 -22.91
N SER A 271 11.60 21.79 -22.67
CA SER A 271 10.71 22.42 -23.65
C SER A 271 11.15 23.84 -24.01
N GLU A 272 11.53 24.64 -23.03
CA GLU A 272 12.05 26.00 -23.24
C GLU A 272 13.37 25.98 -24.03
N GLU A 273 14.28 25.08 -23.68
CA GLU A 273 15.56 24.93 -24.38
C GLU A 273 15.37 24.45 -25.82
N LEU A 274 14.48 23.50 -26.07
CA LEU A 274 14.15 23.02 -27.41
C LEU A 274 13.53 24.12 -28.28
N ARG A 275 12.67 24.97 -27.70
CA ARG A 275 12.13 26.15 -28.40
C ARG A 275 13.23 27.16 -28.72
N ARG A 276 14.12 27.45 -27.76
CA ARG A 276 15.25 28.35 -27.94
C ARG A 276 16.17 27.89 -29.09
N ARG A 277 16.35 26.58 -29.24
CA ARG A 277 17.14 25.96 -30.33
C ARG A 277 16.39 25.85 -31.66
N ASN A 278 15.12 26.25 -31.74
CA ASN A 278 14.25 25.96 -32.89
C ASN A 278 14.29 24.48 -33.29
N ALA A 279 14.24 23.60 -32.27
CA ALA A 279 14.32 22.17 -32.45
C ALA A 279 13.15 21.64 -33.30
N ARG A 280 13.41 20.56 -34.05
CA ARG A 280 12.40 19.93 -34.92
C ARG A 280 12.64 18.43 -35.04
N VAL A 281 11.56 17.68 -35.21
CA VAL A 281 11.61 16.22 -35.31
C VAL A 281 11.50 15.81 -36.78
N GLU A 282 12.50 15.11 -37.32
CA GLU A 282 12.42 14.56 -38.67
C GLU A 282 11.67 13.22 -38.66
N ARG A 283 10.63 13.09 -39.48
CA ARG A 283 9.87 11.83 -39.64
C ARG A 283 10.51 10.85 -40.63
N ARG A 284 11.68 11.19 -41.19
CA ARG A 284 12.41 10.33 -42.12
C ARG A 284 13.14 9.24 -41.32
N ILE A 285 12.65 8.01 -41.42
CA ILE A 285 13.31 6.82 -40.88
C ILE A 285 14.30 6.28 -41.92
N VAL A 286 15.53 5.98 -41.49
CA VAL A 286 16.59 5.45 -42.36
C VAL A 286 17.09 4.11 -41.82
N GLU A 287 17.28 3.15 -42.72
CA GLU A 287 17.89 1.85 -42.45
C GLU A 287 19.42 2.01 -42.35
N LEU A 288 20.02 1.57 -41.23
CA LEU A 288 21.41 1.80 -40.86
C LEU A 288 22.22 0.51 -40.61
N SER A 289 21.68 -0.68 -40.85
CA SER A 289 22.33 -1.97 -40.53
C SER A 289 23.70 -2.13 -41.17
N HIS A 290 23.92 -1.51 -42.34
CA HIS A 290 25.22 -1.53 -43.02
C HIS A 290 26.36 -0.89 -42.20
N ILE A 291 26.05 -0.02 -41.22
CA ILE A 291 27.01 0.57 -40.30
C ILE A 291 27.43 -0.44 -39.23
N PHE A 292 26.51 -1.30 -38.80
CA PHE A 292 26.66 -2.18 -37.63
C PHE A 292 27.00 -3.64 -37.98
N ARG A 293 27.41 -3.94 -39.21
CA ARG A 293 27.72 -5.32 -39.65
C ARG A 293 28.75 -6.03 -38.77
N ASP A 294 29.79 -5.29 -38.36
CA ASP A 294 30.89 -5.78 -37.54
C ASP A 294 30.81 -5.26 -36.10
N THR A 295 29.63 -4.82 -35.66
CA THR A 295 29.45 -4.19 -34.34
C THR A 295 29.82 -5.16 -33.21
N SER A 296 30.36 -4.64 -32.11
CA SER A 296 30.56 -5.43 -30.89
C SER A 296 29.32 -5.43 -29.99
N SER A 297 28.28 -4.68 -30.35
CA SER A 297 27.06 -4.55 -29.56
C SER A 297 26.24 -5.84 -29.52
N ASN A 298 26.12 -6.43 -28.33
CA ASN A 298 25.25 -7.58 -28.10
C ASN A 298 23.75 -7.22 -28.23
N VAL A 299 23.38 -5.96 -27.99
CA VAL A 299 21.99 -5.49 -28.09
C VAL A 299 21.52 -5.58 -29.54
N ILE A 300 22.30 -5.03 -30.47
CA ILE A 300 21.99 -5.07 -31.92
C ILE A 300 22.00 -6.51 -32.44
N LYS A 301 22.99 -7.31 -32.03
CA LYS A 301 23.08 -8.72 -32.44
C LYS A 301 21.88 -9.55 -32.01
N ARG A 302 21.40 -9.37 -30.78
CA ARG A 302 20.22 -10.07 -30.25
C ARG A 302 18.92 -9.62 -30.93
N ALA A 303 18.85 -8.37 -31.37
CA ALA A 303 17.68 -7.82 -32.07
C ALA A 303 17.62 -8.15 -33.58
N GLY A 304 18.36 -9.17 -34.03
CA GLY A 304 18.36 -9.60 -35.44
C GLY A 304 19.23 -8.77 -36.37
N GLY A 305 20.07 -7.88 -35.84
CA GLY A 305 21.08 -7.12 -36.61
C GLY A 305 20.52 -6.02 -37.52
N LYS A 306 19.19 -5.85 -37.58
CA LYS A 306 18.56 -4.75 -38.31
C LYS A 306 18.46 -3.50 -37.43
N VAL A 307 19.00 -2.38 -37.90
CA VAL A 307 19.02 -1.10 -37.16
C VAL A 307 18.43 0.00 -38.02
N PHE A 308 17.54 0.78 -37.43
CA PHE A 308 16.90 1.92 -38.06
C PHE A 308 17.13 3.16 -37.21
N GLY A 309 17.17 4.34 -37.83
CA GLY A 309 17.38 5.61 -37.15
C GLY A 309 16.42 6.72 -37.58
N ALA A 310 16.26 7.72 -36.73
CA ALA A 310 15.60 8.98 -37.03
C ALA A 310 16.32 10.15 -36.33
N CYS A 311 16.35 11.32 -36.97
CA CYS A 311 17.08 12.49 -36.48
C CYS A 311 16.15 13.49 -35.76
N LEU A 312 16.56 13.88 -34.55
CA LEU A 312 15.95 14.90 -33.73
C LEU A 312 16.85 16.14 -33.76
N ARG A 313 16.44 17.17 -34.52
CA ARG A 313 17.26 18.37 -34.74
C ARG A 313 17.20 19.30 -33.53
N GLY A 314 18.35 19.74 -33.05
CA GLY A 314 18.45 20.58 -31.84
C GLY A 314 18.33 19.82 -30.51
N PHE A 315 18.22 18.48 -30.54
CA PHE A 315 18.09 17.63 -29.34
C PHE A 315 19.44 17.14 -28.78
N GLY A 316 20.57 17.57 -29.33
CA GLY A 316 21.90 17.17 -28.85
C GLY A 316 22.09 17.46 -27.36
N GLY A 317 22.45 16.43 -26.58
CA GLY A 317 22.57 16.48 -25.13
C GLY A 317 21.25 16.47 -24.35
N ILE A 318 20.10 16.63 -25.00
CA ILE A 318 18.78 16.74 -24.33
C ILE A 318 18.31 15.36 -23.83
N LEU A 319 18.51 14.29 -24.61
CA LEU A 319 18.06 12.96 -24.20
C LEU A 319 18.90 12.43 -23.02
N GLY A 320 20.10 12.98 -22.83
CA GLY A 320 20.97 12.71 -21.69
C GLY A 320 20.57 13.39 -20.37
N ILE A 321 19.67 14.39 -20.40
CA ILE A 321 19.27 15.16 -19.22
C ILE A 321 18.51 14.28 -18.23
N GLU A 322 18.94 14.28 -16.97
CA GLU A 322 18.24 13.61 -15.87
C GLU A 322 16.95 14.36 -15.52
N ILE A 323 15.80 13.71 -15.71
CA ILE A 323 14.47 14.26 -15.42
C ILE A 323 13.91 13.77 -14.08
N GLN A 324 14.34 12.59 -13.63
CA GLN A 324 14.07 12.04 -12.30
C GLN A 324 15.35 11.36 -11.81
N PRO A 325 15.54 11.10 -10.50
CA PRO A 325 16.73 10.40 -10.01
C PRO A 325 17.05 9.16 -10.86
N GLU A 326 18.25 9.12 -11.45
CA GLU A 326 18.73 8.02 -12.30
C GLU A 326 17.94 7.75 -13.59
N ARG A 327 16.98 8.62 -13.96
CA ARG A 327 16.21 8.49 -15.20
C ARG A 327 16.35 9.73 -16.07
N ARG A 328 16.78 9.49 -17.30
CA ARG A 328 17.00 10.54 -18.32
C ARG A 328 15.81 10.71 -19.23
N PHE A 329 15.74 11.83 -19.95
CA PHE A 329 14.69 12.07 -20.94
C PHE A 329 14.64 10.99 -22.04
N GLY A 330 15.79 10.44 -22.44
CA GLY A 330 15.85 9.30 -23.36
C GLY A 330 15.12 8.05 -22.83
N ALA A 331 15.11 7.83 -21.51
CA ALA A 331 14.36 6.72 -20.91
C ALA A 331 12.84 6.92 -21.01
N GLU A 332 12.37 8.17 -21.05
CA GLU A 332 10.96 8.49 -21.28
C GLU A 332 10.54 8.17 -22.71
N LEU A 333 11.35 8.52 -23.71
CA LEU A 333 11.13 8.09 -25.09
C LEU A 333 11.17 6.55 -25.22
N ALA A 334 12.06 5.89 -24.47
CA ALA A 334 12.15 4.44 -24.44
C ALA A 334 10.90 3.78 -23.84
N ASP A 335 10.21 4.42 -22.88
CA ASP A 335 8.95 3.89 -22.33
C ASP A 335 7.86 3.84 -23.42
N TYR A 336 7.81 4.83 -24.33
CA TYR A 336 6.86 4.87 -25.45
C TYR A 336 7.14 3.76 -26.48
N ALA A 337 8.41 3.50 -26.80
CA ALA A 337 8.82 2.43 -27.71
C ALA A 337 8.56 1.03 -27.13
N ARG A 338 8.80 0.83 -25.83
CA ARG A 338 8.65 -0.48 -25.14
C ARG A 338 7.26 -1.08 -25.26
N ARG A 339 6.22 -0.27 -25.45
CA ARG A 339 4.84 -0.74 -25.68
C ARG A 339 4.67 -1.53 -26.98
N TYR A 340 5.59 -1.37 -27.92
CA TYR A 340 5.64 -2.12 -29.17
C TYR A 340 6.70 -3.22 -29.14
N GLY A 341 7.22 -3.55 -27.95
CA GLY A 341 8.18 -4.64 -27.75
C GLY A 341 9.62 -4.31 -28.09
N VAL A 342 9.96 -3.04 -28.30
CA VAL A 342 11.33 -2.61 -28.68
C VAL A 342 11.87 -1.53 -27.75
N GLY A 343 13.18 -1.54 -27.52
CA GLY A 343 13.90 -0.44 -26.87
C GLY A 343 14.40 0.59 -27.88
N ILE A 344 14.97 1.68 -27.37
CA ILE A 344 15.71 2.66 -28.19
C ILE A 344 17.15 2.77 -27.68
N MET A 345 18.04 3.23 -28.56
CA MET A 345 19.34 3.81 -28.20
C MET A 345 19.43 5.21 -28.78
N HIS A 346 20.29 6.09 -28.27
CA HIS A 346 20.44 7.43 -28.85
C HIS A 346 21.86 7.99 -28.78
N THR A 347 22.21 8.93 -29.64
CA THR A 347 23.60 9.42 -29.73
C THR A 347 24.11 10.12 -28.46
N ASP A 348 23.23 10.67 -27.59
CA ASP A 348 23.69 11.30 -26.33
C ASP A 348 24.20 10.28 -25.28
N GLU A 349 23.86 9.00 -25.39
CA GLU A 349 24.38 7.94 -24.50
C GLU A 349 25.46 7.08 -25.17
N LEU A 350 25.77 7.35 -26.45
CA LEU A 350 26.77 6.63 -27.23
C LEU A 350 28.02 7.50 -27.41
N PRO A 351 29.24 6.92 -27.44
CA PRO A 351 29.56 5.50 -27.57
C PRO A 351 29.40 4.70 -26.27
N ALA A 352 28.63 3.62 -26.32
CA ALA A 352 28.39 2.68 -25.22
C ALA A 352 27.84 1.35 -25.77
N TYR A 353 27.61 0.37 -24.90
CA TYR A 353 26.96 -0.92 -25.25
C TYR A 353 27.62 -1.70 -26.40
N GLY A 354 28.93 -1.53 -26.59
CA GLY A 354 29.68 -2.16 -27.69
C GLY A 354 29.54 -1.44 -29.04
N ILE A 355 28.98 -0.24 -29.07
CA ILE A 355 28.96 0.67 -30.22
C ILE A 355 30.15 1.63 -30.10
N SER A 356 31.02 1.62 -31.09
CA SER A 356 32.23 2.43 -31.20
C SER A 356 31.95 3.88 -31.59
N ALA A 357 32.89 4.78 -31.28
CA ALA A 357 32.80 6.18 -31.71
C ALA A 357 32.77 6.34 -33.24
N ASP A 358 33.38 5.40 -33.99
CA ASP A 358 33.34 5.39 -35.45
C ASP A 358 31.94 5.08 -35.98
N GLU A 359 31.27 4.08 -35.41
CA GLU A 359 29.87 3.76 -35.74
C GLU A 359 28.94 4.95 -35.42
N VAL A 360 29.12 5.60 -34.27
CA VAL A 360 28.35 6.80 -33.90
C VAL A 360 28.56 7.94 -34.92
N ARG A 361 29.81 8.17 -35.35
CA ARG A 361 30.13 9.18 -36.37
C ARG A 361 29.40 8.88 -37.69
N ARG A 362 29.47 7.63 -38.16
CA ARG A 362 28.80 7.18 -39.39
C ARG A 362 27.27 7.30 -39.32
N VAL A 363 26.68 7.05 -38.14
CA VAL A 363 25.25 7.28 -37.90
C VAL A 363 24.90 8.75 -38.07
N LYS A 364 25.66 9.67 -37.47
CA LYS A 364 25.45 11.12 -37.63
C LYS A 364 25.62 11.57 -39.09
N GLU A 365 26.63 11.05 -39.79
CA GLU A 365 26.88 11.32 -41.21
C GLU A 365 25.66 10.92 -42.09
N ALA A 366 25.01 9.79 -41.82
CA ALA A 366 23.84 9.32 -42.58
C ALA A 366 22.65 10.30 -42.54
N PHE A 367 22.57 11.17 -41.53
CA PHE A 367 21.53 12.18 -41.38
C PHE A 367 22.02 13.61 -41.67
N ASN A 368 23.29 13.81 -41.99
CA ASN A 368 23.94 15.14 -41.93
C ASN A 368 23.65 15.82 -40.57
N ALA A 369 23.76 15.06 -39.48
CA ALA A 369 23.52 15.53 -38.12
C ALA A 369 24.74 16.27 -37.57
N SER A 370 24.50 17.45 -36.98
CA SER A 370 25.52 18.22 -36.25
C SER A 370 25.66 17.72 -34.81
N GLU A 371 26.55 18.34 -34.02
CA GLU A 371 26.65 18.04 -32.58
C GLU A 371 25.42 18.50 -31.78
N ASP A 372 24.68 19.48 -32.30
CA ASP A 372 23.43 19.96 -31.69
C ASP A 372 22.23 19.05 -32.00
N ASP A 373 22.42 18.00 -32.82
CA ASP A 373 21.37 17.05 -33.20
C ASP A 373 21.57 15.71 -32.48
N CYS A 374 20.46 15.02 -32.21
CA CYS A 374 20.46 13.69 -31.62
C CYS A 374 19.84 12.68 -32.59
N VAL A 375 20.45 11.52 -32.78
CA VAL A 375 19.88 10.44 -33.59
C VAL A 375 19.41 9.33 -32.67
N VAL A 376 18.13 8.96 -32.79
CA VAL A 376 17.53 7.84 -32.07
C VAL A 376 17.57 6.60 -32.96
N LEU A 377 17.93 5.47 -32.37
CA LEU A 377 18.11 4.18 -33.02
C LEU A 377 17.15 3.14 -32.43
N ILE A 378 16.57 2.31 -33.29
CA ILE A 378 15.79 1.13 -32.91
C ILE A 378 16.36 -0.07 -33.64
N ALA A 379 16.67 -1.14 -32.90
CA ALA A 379 17.12 -2.40 -33.46
C ALA A 379 16.01 -3.45 -33.33
N SER A 380 15.57 -4.02 -34.46
CA SER A 380 14.59 -5.11 -34.54
C SER A 380 14.50 -5.61 -35.98
N ASP A 381 14.27 -6.91 -36.16
CA ASP A 381 14.03 -7.56 -37.45
C ASP A 381 12.60 -7.39 -37.99
N GLU A 382 11.65 -7.00 -37.13
CA GLU A 382 10.23 -6.75 -37.41
C GLU A 382 9.92 -5.28 -37.77
N ILE A 383 9.83 -5.00 -39.07
CA ILE A 383 9.65 -3.63 -39.61
C ILE A 383 8.38 -2.96 -39.07
N GLU A 384 7.25 -3.68 -38.99
CA GLU A 384 5.99 -3.11 -38.49
C GLU A 384 6.05 -2.67 -37.02
N ARG A 385 6.90 -3.31 -36.20
CA ARG A 385 7.14 -2.87 -34.81
C ARG A 385 7.99 -1.61 -34.79
N VAL A 386 9.03 -1.57 -35.62
CA VAL A 386 9.92 -0.41 -35.75
C VAL A 386 9.15 0.84 -36.17
N GLU A 387 8.29 0.75 -37.20
CA GLU A 387 7.50 1.88 -37.67
C GLU A 387 6.56 2.43 -36.58
N ARG A 388 5.85 1.55 -35.88
CA ARG A 388 4.95 1.94 -34.78
C ARG A 388 5.71 2.53 -33.59
N ALA A 389 6.87 1.97 -33.25
CA ALA A 389 7.72 2.46 -32.19
C ALA A 389 8.30 3.84 -32.52
N PHE A 390 8.79 4.04 -33.74
CA PHE A 390 9.25 5.36 -34.18
C PHE A 390 8.12 6.38 -34.18
N ASP A 391 6.94 6.05 -34.68
CA ASP A 391 5.83 7.01 -34.63
C ASP A 391 5.55 7.47 -33.19
N ALA A 392 5.51 6.56 -32.22
CA ALA A 392 5.32 6.92 -30.80
C ALA A 392 6.48 7.75 -30.23
N VAL A 393 7.74 7.37 -30.51
CA VAL A 393 8.93 8.10 -30.05
C VAL A 393 9.00 9.50 -30.64
N LEU A 394 8.76 9.62 -31.96
CA LEU A 394 8.81 10.90 -32.67
C LEU A 394 7.64 11.80 -32.25
N ASN A 395 6.45 11.25 -32.05
CA ASN A 395 5.31 12.00 -31.49
C ASN A 395 5.62 12.52 -30.08
N ARG A 396 6.25 11.72 -29.21
CA ARG A 396 6.65 12.17 -27.87
C ARG A 396 7.78 13.21 -27.92
N ALA A 397 8.76 13.06 -28.81
CA ALA A 397 9.81 14.05 -29.02
C ALA A 397 9.23 15.37 -29.53
N GLU A 398 8.27 15.32 -30.45
CA GLU A 398 7.56 16.51 -30.95
C GLU A 398 6.76 17.19 -29.83
N PHE A 399 6.12 16.40 -28.98
CA PHE A 399 5.42 16.91 -27.79
C PHE A 399 6.39 17.54 -26.77
N ALA A 400 7.64 17.08 -26.67
CA ALA A 400 8.62 17.65 -25.75
C ALA A 400 8.90 19.14 -26.03
N ILE A 401 8.74 19.58 -27.28
CA ILE A 401 8.83 20.99 -27.66
C ILE A 401 7.62 21.80 -27.12
N ARG A 402 6.48 21.13 -26.87
CA ARG A 402 5.23 21.72 -26.34
C ARG A 402 5.20 21.76 -24.81
N GLY A 403 5.77 20.76 -24.13
CA GLY A 403 5.86 20.73 -22.66
C GLY A 403 5.61 19.34 -22.09
N VAL A 404 4.94 19.31 -20.94
CA VAL A 404 4.59 18.08 -20.22
C VAL A 404 3.31 17.47 -20.79
N PRO A 405 3.27 16.19 -21.20
CA PRO A 405 2.06 15.55 -21.68
C PRO A 405 1.13 15.13 -20.53
N GLU A 406 -0.19 15.18 -20.77
CA GLU A 406 -1.17 14.51 -19.93
C GLU A 406 -1.15 13.00 -20.23
N GLU A 407 -0.90 12.20 -19.19
CA GLU A 407 -0.69 10.77 -19.35
C GLU A 407 -0.93 10.01 -18.05
N THR A 408 -1.22 8.72 -18.18
CA THR A 408 -1.18 7.78 -17.07
C THR A 408 0.19 7.13 -17.02
N ARG A 409 0.81 7.14 -15.84
CA ARG A 409 2.11 6.56 -15.52
C ARG A 409 1.94 5.47 -14.47
N ARG A 410 2.86 4.52 -14.40
CA ARG A 410 2.94 3.53 -13.31
C ARG A 410 3.98 3.97 -12.29
N ALA A 411 3.70 3.76 -11.01
CA ALA A 411 4.70 3.91 -9.95
C ALA A 411 5.78 2.82 -10.07
N MET A 412 7.03 3.19 -9.77
CA MET A 412 8.16 2.27 -9.70
C MET A 412 8.68 2.14 -8.26
N PRO A 413 9.39 1.05 -7.91
CA PRO A 413 9.82 0.80 -6.52
C PRO A 413 10.76 1.85 -5.91
N ASP A 414 11.46 2.61 -6.76
CA ASP A 414 12.36 3.71 -6.41
C ASP A 414 11.63 5.05 -6.20
N GLY A 415 10.30 5.06 -6.36
CA GLY A 415 9.46 6.26 -6.34
C GLY A 415 9.50 7.07 -7.63
N ASN A 416 10.11 6.58 -8.71
CA ASN A 416 9.99 7.19 -10.03
C ASN A 416 8.69 6.74 -10.73
N THR A 417 8.37 7.35 -11.87
CA THR A 417 7.14 7.08 -12.62
C THR A 417 7.47 6.73 -14.07
N ALA A 418 6.90 5.68 -14.65
CA ALA A 418 7.13 5.32 -16.06
C ALA A 418 5.85 5.41 -16.87
N TYR A 419 5.95 5.86 -18.12
CA TYR A 419 4.77 5.98 -18.99
C TYR A 419 4.05 4.64 -19.16
N MET A 420 2.72 4.66 -19.07
CA MET A 420 1.87 3.48 -19.22
C MET A 420 0.94 3.64 -20.43
N ARG A 421 0.13 4.70 -20.45
CA ARG A 421 -0.86 4.97 -21.50
C ARG A 421 -1.29 6.45 -21.49
N PRO A 422 -1.95 6.96 -22.55
CA PRO A 422 -2.58 8.27 -22.52
C PRO A 422 -3.63 8.36 -21.42
N LEU A 423 -3.88 9.57 -20.92
CA LEU A 423 -4.90 9.80 -19.91
C LEU A 423 -6.30 9.40 -20.46
N PRO A 424 -7.09 8.59 -19.73
CA PRO A 424 -8.44 8.23 -20.14
C PRO A 424 -9.35 9.45 -20.38
N GLY A 425 -10.21 9.37 -21.39
CA GLY A 425 -11.23 10.40 -21.66
C GLY A 425 -12.52 10.18 -20.87
N ALA A 426 -13.38 11.20 -20.82
CA ALA A 426 -14.67 11.18 -20.11
C ALA A 426 -15.71 10.24 -20.74
N ALA A 427 -15.57 9.88 -22.02
CA ALA A 427 -16.54 9.10 -22.80
C ALA A 427 -16.53 7.57 -22.50
N ARG A 428 -16.33 7.17 -21.24
CA ARG A 428 -16.10 5.76 -20.83
C ARG A 428 -17.23 5.09 -20.06
N MET A 429 -18.28 5.83 -19.67
CA MET A 429 -19.35 5.29 -18.84
C MET A 429 -20.69 5.31 -19.57
N TYR A 430 -21.49 4.26 -19.38
CA TYR A 430 -22.88 4.14 -19.84
C TYR A 430 -23.70 3.32 -18.83
N PRO A 431 -25.04 3.40 -18.78
CA PRO A 431 -25.85 2.74 -17.76
C PRO A 431 -25.73 1.20 -17.76
N GLU A 432 -25.66 0.57 -16.57
CA GLU A 432 -25.85 -0.87 -16.39
C GLU A 432 -27.34 -1.18 -16.28
N THR A 433 -27.95 -1.62 -17.37
CA THR A 433 -29.40 -1.84 -17.45
C THR A 433 -29.85 -3.16 -16.83
N ASP A 434 -28.93 -4.08 -16.54
CA ASP A 434 -29.26 -5.39 -15.98
C ASP A 434 -29.48 -5.33 -14.46
N VAL A 435 -28.95 -4.28 -13.80
CA VAL A 435 -29.05 -4.08 -12.35
C VAL A 435 -30.06 -2.97 -12.04
N PRO A 436 -31.10 -3.23 -11.24
CA PRO A 436 -32.06 -2.20 -10.84
C PRO A 436 -31.40 -1.14 -9.94
N PRO A 437 -31.87 0.12 -9.99
CA PRO A 437 -31.47 1.13 -9.02
C PRO A 437 -31.84 0.74 -7.59
N VAL A 438 -31.04 1.18 -6.61
CA VAL A 438 -31.26 0.91 -5.19
C VAL A 438 -31.52 2.21 -4.45
N SER A 439 -32.68 2.35 -3.82
CA SER A 439 -33.01 3.52 -2.99
C SER A 439 -32.23 3.51 -1.67
N VAL A 440 -31.77 4.69 -1.26
CA VAL A 440 -31.11 4.94 0.03
C VAL A 440 -32.04 5.80 0.87
N ASP A 441 -32.92 5.14 1.63
CA ASP A 441 -33.88 5.82 2.47
C ASP A 441 -33.28 6.30 3.81
N GLU A 442 -34.00 7.23 4.45
CA GLU A 442 -33.60 7.79 5.75
C GLU A 442 -33.49 6.71 6.84
N GLU A 443 -34.34 5.67 6.78
CA GLU A 443 -34.31 4.57 7.76
C GLU A 443 -33.01 3.77 7.70
N ARG A 444 -32.51 3.48 6.48
CA ARG A 444 -31.22 2.83 6.24
C ARG A 444 -30.08 3.69 6.77
N ILE A 445 -30.09 4.99 6.49
CA ILE A 445 -29.05 5.91 6.99
C ILE A 445 -29.08 6.00 8.52
N GLU A 446 -30.25 6.14 9.14
CA GLU A 446 -30.38 6.17 10.60
C GLU A 446 -29.87 4.87 11.25
N ARG A 447 -30.20 3.72 10.65
CA ARG A 447 -29.70 2.42 11.12
C ARG A 447 -28.18 2.39 11.13
N ILE A 448 -27.55 2.82 10.03
CA ILE A 448 -26.09 2.84 9.90
C ILE A 448 -25.47 3.81 10.91
N LEU A 449 -26.01 5.02 11.04
CA LEU A 449 -25.55 6.04 12.01
C LEU A 449 -25.56 5.52 13.46
N ARG A 450 -26.58 4.76 13.86
CA ARG A 450 -26.66 4.16 15.21
C ARG A 450 -25.60 3.08 15.46
N SER A 451 -25.09 2.47 14.38
CA SER A 451 -24.06 1.42 14.42
C SER A 451 -22.66 1.89 14.00
N LEU A 452 -22.49 3.20 13.75
CA LEU A 452 -21.25 3.76 13.25
C LEU A 452 -20.10 3.47 14.24
N PRO A 453 -19.01 2.84 13.81
CA PRO A 453 -17.90 2.55 14.71
C PRO A 453 -17.16 3.84 15.07
N GLU A 454 -16.63 3.91 16.30
CA GLU A 454 -15.62 4.92 16.63
C GLU A 454 -14.40 4.71 15.72
N THR A 455 -13.89 5.79 15.14
CA THR A 455 -12.66 5.74 14.35
C THR A 455 -11.48 5.34 15.23
N ILE A 456 -10.43 4.78 14.62
CA ILE A 456 -9.18 4.45 15.32
C ILE A 456 -8.62 5.68 16.06
N GLU A 457 -8.73 6.86 15.46
CA GLU A 457 -8.27 8.12 16.06
C GLU A 457 -9.13 8.52 17.27
N GLN A 458 -10.45 8.43 17.17
CA GLN A 458 -11.35 8.66 18.30
C GLN A 458 -11.08 7.68 19.45
N LYS A 459 -10.86 6.39 19.15
CA LYS A 459 -10.48 5.37 20.13
C LYS A 459 -9.14 5.68 20.78
N LYS A 460 -8.15 6.10 20.01
CA LYS A 460 -6.82 6.48 20.53
C LYS A 460 -6.94 7.59 21.57
N GLU A 461 -7.64 8.67 21.25
CA GLU A 461 -7.86 9.79 22.18
C GLU A 461 -8.67 9.36 23.41
N ARG A 462 -9.69 8.53 23.21
CA ARG A 462 -10.45 7.93 24.32
C ARG A 462 -9.56 7.10 25.24
N TYR A 463 -8.70 6.24 24.70
CA TYR A 463 -7.82 5.38 25.50
C TYR A 463 -6.76 6.16 26.26
N LYS A 464 -6.26 7.27 25.70
CA LYS A 464 -5.38 8.21 26.43
C LYS A 464 -6.11 8.82 27.63
N ARG A 465 -7.33 9.32 27.42
CA ARG A 465 -8.13 10.00 28.45
C ARG A 465 -8.65 9.04 29.53
N GLU A 466 -9.23 7.91 29.15
CA GLU A 466 -9.94 7.00 30.04
C GLU A 466 -9.03 5.96 30.68
N TYR A 467 -7.99 5.51 29.96
CA TYR A 467 -7.12 4.41 30.41
C TYR A 467 -5.69 4.86 30.73
N GLY A 468 -5.36 6.15 30.54
CA GLY A 468 -4.05 6.70 30.83
C GLY A 468 -2.92 6.10 29.99
N LEU A 469 -3.24 5.60 28.79
CA LEU A 469 -2.24 5.09 27.86
C LEU A 469 -1.45 6.25 27.25
N ASN A 470 -0.17 6.01 26.93
CA ASN A 470 0.61 6.97 26.15
C ASN A 470 0.21 6.89 24.66
N GLU A 471 0.64 7.87 23.88
CA GLU A 471 0.32 7.98 22.43
C GLU A 471 0.62 6.68 21.68
N GLU A 472 1.81 6.12 21.88
CA GLU A 472 2.26 4.93 21.16
C GLU A 472 1.41 3.69 21.47
N LEU A 473 1.16 3.39 22.75
CA LEU A 473 0.34 2.23 23.15
C LEU A 473 -1.11 2.42 22.74
N ALA A 474 -1.67 3.62 22.91
CA ALA A 474 -3.04 3.93 22.51
C ALA A 474 -3.23 3.73 21.00
N ARG A 475 -2.29 4.22 20.19
CA ARG A 475 -2.31 4.06 18.73
C ARG A 475 -2.23 2.58 18.33
N LYS A 476 -1.28 1.83 18.91
CA LYS A 476 -1.11 0.39 18.63
C LYS A 476 -2.39 -0.38 18.94
N ILE A 477 -2.96 -0.19 20.14
CA ILE A 477 -4.10 -0.98 20.59
C ILE A 477 -5.41 -0.61 19.87
N ALA A 478 -5.62 0.67 19.55
CA ALA A 478 -6.78 1.12 18.77
C ALA A 478 -6.80 0.47 17.37
N ALA A 479 -5.63 0.30 16.76
CA ALA A 479 -5.49 -0.21 15.40
C ALA A 479 -5.50 -1.75 15.26
N SER A 480 -5.24 -2.53 16.32
CA SER A 480 -5.15 -4.00 16.24
C SER A 480 -6.23 -4.71 17.06
N SER A 481 -6.15 -4.61 18.38
CA SER A 481 -6.84 -5.51 19.33
C SER A 481 -7.83 -4.76 20.24
N SER A 482 -8.47 -3.71 19.71
CA SER A 482 -9.33 -2.80 20.50
C SER A 482 -10.48 -3.52 21.22
N ASP A 483 -11.16 -4.47 20.58
CA ASP A 483 -12.30 -5.18 21.21
C ASP A 483 -11.84 -6.09 22.35
N LEU A 484 -10.81 -6.89 22.11
CA LEU A 484 -10.23 -7.76 23.13
C LEU A 484 -9.69 -6.92 24.30
N PHE A 485 -9.02 -5.81 24.00
CA PHE A 485 -8.54 -4.87 25.01
C PHE A 485 -9.68 -4.33 25.87
N GLU A 486 -10.73 -3.79 25.26
CA GLU A 486 -11.86 -3.23 25.99
C GLU A 486 -12.61 -4.29 26.81
N LYS A 487 -12.76 -5.50 26.26
CA LYS A 487 -13.34 -6.65 26.98
C LYS A 487 -12.53 -6.95 28.23
N LEU A 488 -11.21 -7.11 28.10
CA LEU A 488 -10.31 -7.44 29.20
C LEU A 488 -10.22 -6.31 30.24
N VAL A 489 -10.24 -5.04 29.82
CA VAL A 489 -10.28 -3.92 30.76
C VAL A 489 -11.56 -3.95 31.60
N LYS A 490 -12.71 -4.22 30.98
CA LYS A 490 -14.01 -4.30 31.68
C LYS A 490 -14.08 -5.48 32.65
N SER A 491 -13.51 -6.64 32.30
CA SER A 491 -13.58 -7.85 33.13
C SER A 491 -12.48 -7.94 34.19
N CYS A 492 -11.24 -7.51 33.90
CA CYS A 492 -10.08 -7.80 34.75
C CYS A 492 -9.55 -6.61 35.59
N CYS A 493 -9.87 -5.35 35.26
CA CYS A 493 -9.24 -4.20 35.94
C CYS A 493 -9.87 -3.78 37.29
N ARG A 494 -10.82 -4.54 37.85
CA ARG A 494 -11.59 -4.14 39.06
C ARG A 494 -10.78 -4.16 40.37
N GLY A 495 -9.64 -4.86 40.41
CA GLY A 495 -8.84 -5.10 41.64
C GLY A 495 -7.47 -4.40 41.71
N GLY A 496 -7.12 -3.56 40.73
CA GLY A 496 -5.86 -2.78 40.72
C GLY A 496 -4.57 -3.55 40.38
N ALA A 497 -4.54 -4.87 40.52
CA ALA A 497 -3.40 -5.72 40.14
C ALA A 497 -3.18 -5.77 38.61
N VAL A 498 -4.27 -5.79 37.83
CA VAL A 498 -4.24 -5.70 36.37
C VAL A 498 -4.64 -4.29 35.95
N THR A 499 -3.74 -3.61 35.24
CA THR A 499 -3.98 -2.25 34.73
C THR A 499 -4.23 -2.28 33.23
N PRO A 500 -4.97 -1.30 32.67
CA PRO A 500 -5.11 -1.17 31.22
C PRO A 500 -3.76 -1.11 30.50
N LYS A 501 -2.76 -0.45 31.11
CA LYS A 501 -1.40 -0.39 30.59
C LYS A 501 -0.74 -1.77 30.47
N LEU A 502 -0.97 -2.66 31.42
CA LEU A 502 -0.46 -4.03 31.36
C LEU A 502 -1.12 -4.79 30.21
N ILE A 503 -2.45 -4.75 30.10
CA ILE A 503 -3.20 -5.43 29.02
C ILE A 503 -2.75 -4.91 27.66
N ALA A 504 -2.68 -3.59 27.48
CA ALA A 504 -2.24 -2.98 26.23
C ALA A 504 -0.83 -3.45 25.84
N ARG A 505 0.14 -3.36 26.76
CA ARG A 505 1.51 -3.80 26.53
C ARG A 505 1.59 -5.30 26.20
N THR A 506 0.80 -6.14 26.86
CA THR A 506 0.76 -7.57 26.57
C THR A 506 0.25 -7.82 25.15
N LEU A 507 -0.87 -7.23 24.77
CA LEU A 507 -1.48 -7.42 23.45
C LEU A 507 -0.71 -6.78 22.30
N THR A 508 0.21 -5.85 22.58
CA THR A 508 1.02 -5.18 21.56
C THR A 508 2.48 -5.62 21.62
N ASP A 509 3.22 -5.20 22.64
CA ASP A 509 4.67 -5.30 22.67
C ASP A 509 5.11 -6.73 23.00
N THR A 510 4.48 -7.38 23.97
CA THR A 510 4.86 -8.75 24.37
C THR A 510 4.59 -9.77 23.26
N LEU A 511 3.44 -9.71 22.58
CA LEU A 511 3.18 -10.59 21.43
C LEU A 511 4.17 -10.33 20.29
N THR A 512 4.55 -9.07 20.06
CA THR A 512 5.55 -8.71 19.03
C THR A 512 6.96 -9.20 19.40
N GLU A 513 7.35 -9.09 20.68
CA GLU A 513 8.62 -9.62 21.19
C GLU A 513 8.68 -11.14 21.03
N LEU A 514 7.63 -11.86 21.41
CA LEU A 514 7.53 -13.32 21.24
C LEU A 514 7.59 -13.74 19.76
N ALA A 515 6.90 -13.03 18.88
CA ALA A 515 6.94 -13.30 17.45
C ALA A 515 8.37 -13.16 16.87
N ARG A 516 9.15 -12.17 17.34
CA ARG A 516 10.57 -12.00 16.95
C ARG A 516 11.47 -13.13 17.46
N GLU A 517 11.11 -13.76 18.57
CA GLU A 517 11.77 -14.96 19.09
C GLU A 517 11.33 -16.25 18.38
N GLY A 518 10.48 -16.15 17.36
CA GLY A 518 9.96 -17.30 16.61
C GLY A 518 8.76 -18.00 17.26
N VAL A 519 8.15 -17.39 18.27
CA VAL A 519 6.94 -17.92 18.94
C VAL A 519 5.72 -17.21 18.38
N ALA A 520 4.98 -17.88 17.48
CA ALA A 520 3.73 -17.36 16.93
C ALA A 520 2.57 -17.64 17.90
N VAL A 521 2.11 -16.60 18.59
CA VAL A 521 0.96 -16.68 19.50
C VAL A 521 -0.32 -16.34 18.74
N ASP A 522 -1.22 -17.32 18.62
CA ASP A 522 -2.56 -17.10 18.08
C ASP A 522 -3.46 -16.48 19.15
N ALA A 523 -3.71 -15.17 19.04
CA ALA A 523 -4.46 -14.42 20.04
C ALA A 523 -5.93 -14.86 20.18
N GLU A 524 -6.50 -15.54 19.18
CA GLU A 524 -7.89 -16.02 19.24
C GLU A 524 -8.03 -17.32 20.06
N ARG A 525 -6.95 -18.10 20.15
CA ARG A 525 -6.91 -19.37 20.90
C ARG A 525 -6.47 -19.21 22.35
N ILE A 526 -5.82 -18.10 22.67
CA ILE A 526 -5.28 -17.87 24.01
C ILE A 526 -6.34 -17.28 24.93
N ASP A 527 -6.52 -17.91 26.10
CA ASP A 527 -7.36 -17.38 27.19
C ASP A 527 -6.67 -16.25 27.95
N PHE A 528 -6.61 -15.05 27.34
CA PHE A 528 -6.08 -13.85 28.01
C PHE A 528 -6.89 -13.48 29.27
N GLU A 529 -8.21 -13.74 29.26
CA GLU A 529 -9.08 -13.41 30.38
C GLU A 529 -8.73 -14.27 31.61
N GLY A 530 -8.46 -15.56 31.42
CA GLY A 530 -7.92 -16.47 32.43
C GLY A 530 -6.58 -16.01 32.99
N ILE A 531 -5.63 -15.64 32.13
CA ILE A 531 -4.31 -15.12 32.54
C ILE A 531 -4.47 -13.91 33.45
N PHE A 532 -5.22 -12.88 33.01
CA PHE A 532 -5.37 -11.65 33.79
C PHE A 532 -6.23 -11.83 35.04
N ARG A 533 -7.21 -12.73 35.03
CA ARG A 533 -7.98 -13.09 36.23
C ARG A 533 -7.10 -13.73 37.29
N MET A 534 -6.26 -14.70 36.92
CA MET A 534 -5.34 -15.35 37.86
C MET A 534 -4.30 -14.37 38.44
N ILE A 535 -3.84 -13.40 37.65
CA ILE A 535 -3.00 -12.30 38.17
C ILE A 535 -3.78 -11.43 39.17
N SER A 536 -5.05 -11.14 38.88
CA SER A 536 -5.92 -10.36 39.80
C SER A 536 -6.18 -11.09 41.12
N GLU A 537 -6.19 -12.42 41.09
CA GLU A 537 -6.28 -13.30 42.27
C GLU A 537 -4.93 -13.52 42.97
N ASN A 538 -3.85 -12.87 42.52
CA ASN A 538 -2.48 -13.05 42.99
C ASN A 538 -1.95 -14.49 42.89
N ALA A 539 -2.41 -15.26 41.90
CA ALA A 539 -1.97 -16.65 41.71
C ALA A 539 -0.54 -16.76 41.17
N PHE A 540 -0.04 -15.73 40.47
CA PHE A 540 1.34 -15.58 40.00
C PHE A 540 1.64 -14.10 39.70
N GLY A 541 2.91 -13.75 39.48
CA GLY A 541 3.36 -12.38 39.17
C GLY A 541 3.25 -12.03 37.68
N LYS A 542 2.97 -10.77 37.35
CA LYS A 542 2.79 -10.28 35.97
C LYS A 542 4.01 -10.52 35.05
N GLU A 543 5.20 -10.68 35.63
CA GLU A 543 6.43 -11.01 34.91
C GLU A 543 6.39 -12.38 34.23
N ALA A 544 5.45 -13.25 34.60
CA ALA A 544 5.30 -14.60 34.06
C ALA A 544 4.49 -14.68 32.76
N ILE A 545 3.83 -13.57 32.35
CA ILE A 545 2.98 -13.54 31.15
C ILE A 545 3.71 -14.07 29.90
N PRO A 546 4.95 -13.64 29.56
CA PRO A 546 5.63 -14.13 28.36
C PRO A 546 5.88 -15.64 28.39
N ASP A 547 6.28 -16.19 29.54
CA ASP A 547 6.56 -17.62 29.70
C ASP A 547 5.28 -18.46 29.57
N ILE A 548 4.17 -17.99 30.14
CA ILE A 548 2.85 -18.62 30.03
C ILE A 548 2.38 -18.60 28.56
N LEU A 549 2.46 -17.45 27.88
CA LEU A 549 2.07 -17.34 26.47
C LEU A 549 2.90 -18.28 25.57
N LYS A 550 4.20 -18.39 25.84
CA LYS A 550 5.09 -19.31 25.13
C LYS A 550 4.71 -20.77 25.35
N PHE A 551 4.37 -21.14 26.59
CA PHE A 551 3.91 -22.49 26.90
C PHE A 551 2.59 -22.84 26.19
N LEU A 552 1.61 -21.95 26.25
CA LEU A 552 0.28 -22.15 25.65
C LEU A 552 0.35 -22.19 24.11
N SER A 553 1.24 -21.41 23.50
CA SER A 553 1.50 -21.49 22.05
C SER A 553 2.05 -22.85 21.63
N ALA A 554 2.89 -23.49 22.46
CA ALA A 554 3.42 -24.82 22.21
C ALA A 554 2.46 -25.96 22.56
N HIS A 555 1.46 -25.71 23.42
CA HIS A 555 0.49 -26.70 23.91
C HIS A 555 -0.94 -26.16 23.80
N PRO A 556 -1.57 -26.22 22.61
CA PRO A 556 -2.87 -25.58 22.36
C PRO A 556 -4.03 -26.12 23.20
N ASP A 557 -3.93 -27.37 23.67
CA ASP A 557 -4.96 -28.02 24.49
C ASP A 557 -4.79 -27.76 26.01
N ALA A 558 -3.71 -27.10 26.42
CA ALA A 558 -3.42 -26.83 27.82
C ALA A 558 -4.12 -25.55 28.30
N GLY A 559 -4.65 -25.58 29.53
CA GLY A 559 -5.22 -24.40 30.18
C GLY A 559 -4.17 -23.51 30.83
N VAL A 560 -4.59 -22.31 31.25
CA VAL A 560 -3.70 -21.36 31.96
C VAL A 560 -3.17 -21.96 33.27
N ASP A 561 -3.99 -22.70 34.03
CA ASP A 561 -3.54 -23.34 35.28
C ASP A 561 -2.51 -24.46 35.00
N ASP A 562 -2.65 -25.21 33.91
CA ASP A 562 -1.68 -26.22 33.49
C ASP A 562 -0.32 -25.58 33.19
N ALA A 563 -0.30 -24.44 32.49
CA ALA A 563 0.91 -23.68 32.21
C ALA A 563 1.58 -23.19 33.50
N VAL A 564 0.80 -22.65 34.44
CA VAL A 564 1.29 -22.16 35.73
C VAL A 564 1.91 -23.29 36.56
N ASN A 565 1.28 -24.47 36.56
CA ASN A 565 1.77 -25.64 37.29
C ASN A 565 3.03 -26.22 36.64
N ALA A 566 3.04 -26.40 35.31
CA ALA A 566 4.17 -26.95 34.57
C ALA A 566 5.43 -26.08 34.67
N LEU A 567 5.27 -24.76 34.69
CA LEU A 567 6.36 -23.79 34.81
C LEU A 567 6.75 -23.50 36.28
N GLY A 568 6.02 -24.03 37.26
CA GLY A 568 6.30 -23.79 38.68
C GLY A 568 6.10 -22.34 39.12
N LEU A 569 5.13 -21.64 38.52
CA LEU A 569 4.91 -20.20 38.66
C LEU A 569 3.91 -19.83 39.76
N ARG A 570 3.31 -20.81 40.45
CA ARG A 570 2.36 -20.54 41.53
C ARG A 570 2.94 -19.63 42.60
N ALA A 571 2.10 -18.73 43.08
CA ALA A 571 2.50 -17.69 44.01
C ALA A 571 3.09 -18.25 45.30
N MET A 572 4.18 -17.63 45.72
CA MET A 572 4.79 -17.90 47.02
C MET A 572 4.02 -17.18 48.12
N ARG A 573 3.95 -17.78 49.31
CA ARG A 573 3.36 -17.12 50.48
C ARG A 573 4.23 -15.92 50.86
N LEU A 574 3.61 -14.85 51.32
CA LEU A 574 4.30 -13.61 51.70
C LEU A 574 5.43 -13.86 52.71
N GLU A 575 5.21 -14.74 53.68
CA GLU A 575 6.19 -15.13 54.71
C GLU A 575 7.46 -15.77 54.12
N ASP A 576 7.31 -16.56 53.06
CA ASP A 576 8.44 -17.23 52.40
C ASP A 576 9.24 -16.21 51.57
N VAL A 577 8.56 -15.23 50.98
CA VAL A 577 9.19 -14.11 50.27
C VAL A 577 9.96 -13.21 51.24
N GLU A 578 9.34 -12.84 52.36
CA GLU A 578 9.99 -12.02 53.39
C GLU A 578 11.24 -12.70 53.95
N ARG A 579 11.17 -14.02 54.19
CA ARG A 579 12.33 -14.80 54.66
C ARG A 579 13.46 -14.82 53.64
N LEU A 580 13.16 -15.10 52.37
CA LEU A 580 14.17 -15.10 51.31
C LEU A 580 14.83 -13.72 51.16
N VAL A 581 14.03 -12.65 51.19
CA VAL A 581 14.55 -11.28 51.12
C VAL A 581 15.45 -10.99 52.32
N ASP A 582 15.06 -11.40 53.53
CA ASP A 582 15.87 -11.22 54.74
C ASP A 582 17.18 -12.01 54.66
N GLU A 583 17.15 -13.27 54.23
CA GLU A 583 18.33 -14.09 54.04
C GLU A 583 19.32 -13.47 53.03
N VAL A 584 18.81 -12.94 51.91
CA VAL A 584 19.64 -12.25 50.91
C VAL A 584 20.23 -10.94 51.45
N VAL A 585 19.46 -10.18 52.23
CA VAL A 585 19.93 -8.94 52.86
C VAL A 585 20.98 -9.24 53.92
N GLN A 586 20.75 -10.23 54.80
CA GLN A 586 21.69 -10.61 55.88
C GLN A 586 22.98 -11.24 55.33
N SER A 587 22.88 -12.13 54.35
CA SER A 587 24.07 -12.74 53.71
C SER A 587 24.94 -11.73 52.97
N ARG A 588 24.41 -10.55 52.65
CA ARG A 588 25.13 -9.45 51.99
C ARG A 588 25.07 -8.15 52.79
N ILE A 589 25.05 -8.25 54.11
CA ILE A 589 24.88 -7.10 55.00
C ILE A 589 25.99 -6.05 54.81
N ASP A 590 27.24 -6.48 54.59
CA ASP A 590 28.37 -5.56 54.38
C ASP A 590 28.23 -4.76 53.09
N PHE A 591 27.66 -5.36 52.04
CA PHE A 591 27.34 -4.66 50.80
C PHE A 591 26.19 -3.66 50.98
N VAL A 592 25.19 -4.01 51.80
CA VAL A 592 24.10 -3.09 52.18
C VAL A 592 24.63 -1.92 52.98
N ARG A 593 25.58 -2.14 53.89
CA ARG A 593 26.25 -1.09 54.67
C ARG A 593 27.03 -0.12 53.78
N GLU A 594 27.82 -0.65 52.85
CA GLU A 594 28.66 0.16 51.97
C GLU A 594 27.83 1.05 51.01
N ARG A 595 26.74 0.52 50.47
CA ARG A 595 25.95 1.19 49.42
C ARG A 595 24.62 1.78 49.89
N GLY A 596 24.21 1.54 51.13
CA GLY A 596 22.93 1.97 51.68
C GLY A 596 21.75 1.57 50.79
N MET A 597 20.81 2.49 50.57
CA MET A 597 19.63 2.24 49.71
C MET A 597 19.96 1.93 48.25
N SER A 598 21.16 2.29 47.76
CA SER A 598 21.61 1.95 46.41
C SER A 598 21.92 0.45 46.24
N ALA A 599 22.00 -0.33 47.32
CA ALA A 599 22.11 -1.78 47.27
C ALA A 599 20.84 -2.48 46.75
N ALA A 600 19.68 -1.79 46.76
CA ALA A 600 18.40 -2.38 46.38
C ALA A 600 18.38 -2.92 44.94
N GLY A 601 18.97 -2.23 43.96
CA GLY A 601 18.98 -2.67 42.57
C GLY A 601 19.73 -4.00 42.35
N PRO A 602 21.00 -4.10 42.76
CA PRO A 602 21.77 -5.35 42.66
C PRO A 602 21.14 -6.52 43.44
N LEU A 603 20.64 -6.27 44.65
CA LEU A 603 19.99 -7.32 45.47
C LEU A 603 18.66 -7.77 44.88
N MET A 604 17.89 -6.85 44.27
CA MET A 604 16.68 -7.19 43.52
C MET A 604 17.00 -8.19 42.40
N GLY A 605 18.10 -8.00 41.67
CA GLY A 605 18.53 -8.92 40.63
C GLY A 605 18.85 -10.34 41.13
N VAL A 606 19.32 -10.48 42.37
CA VAL A 606 19.57 -11.79 42.99
C VAL A 606 18.25 -12.44 43.41
N ILE A 607 17.41 -11.71 44.15
CA ILE A 607 16.12 -12.22 44.65
C ILE A 607 15.22 -12.63 43.49
N MET A 608 15.16 -11.83 42.43
CA MET A 608 14.33 -12.11 41.27
C MET A 608 14.74 -13.38 40.51
N LYS A 609 15.96 -13.91 40.65
CA LYS A 609 16.29 -15.20 40.04
C LYS A 609 15.45 -16.36 40.59
N ASP A 610 15.07 -16.27 41.87
CA ASP A 610 14.37 -17.36 42.57
C ASP A 610 12.85 -17.16 42.60
N VAL A 611 12.39 -15.90 42.54
CA VAL A 611 10.97 -15.52 42.70
C VAL A 611 10.31 -14.92 41.45
N ARG A 612 11.05 -14.70 40.35
CA ARG A 612 10.48 -14.10 39.13
C ARG A 612 9.28 -14.91 38.64
N GLY A 613 8.20 -14.20 38.35
CA GLY A 613 6.95 -14.79 37.89
C GLY A 613 6.10 -15.43 38.99
N LYS A 614 6.65 -15.70 40.18
CA LYS A 614 5.86 -16.20 41.33
C LYS A 614 5.23 -15.08 42.15
N VAL A 615 5.85 -13.90 42.20
CA VAL A 615 5.39 -12.75 43.00
C VAL A 615 5.61 -11.47 42.20
N ASP A 616 4.71 -10.48 42.34
CA ASP A 616 4.89 -9.17 41.72
C ASP A 616 6.20 -8.52 42.19
N GLY A 617 7.07 -8.14 41.25
CA GLY A 617 8.34 -7.50 41.55
C GLY A 617 8.19 -6.20 42.37
N LYS A 618 7.06 -5.50 42.29
CA LYS A 618 6.78 -4.33 43.12
C LYS A 618 6.72 -4.69 44.61
N LEU A 619 6.01 -5.78 44.94
CA LEU A 619 5.89 -6.25 46.32
C LEU A 619 7.26 -6.67 46.87
N VAL A 620 8.04 -7.39 46.07
CA VAL A 620 9.42 -7.77 46.43
C VAL A 620 10.29 -6.54 46.65
N SER A 621 10.19 -5.52 45.78
CA SER A 621 10.93 -4.27 45.93
C SER A 621 10.56 -3.51 47.20
N ASP A 622 9.27 -3.44 47.55
CA ASP A 622 8.78 -2.77 48.75
C ASP A 622 9.27 -3.47 50.03
N ILE A 623 9.25 -4.81 50.05
CA ILE A 623 9.79 -5.62 51.16
C ILE A 623 11.30 -5.40 51.28
N LEU A 624 12.04 -5.48 50.16
CA LEU A 624 13.49 -5.29 50.13
C LEU A 624 13.89 -3.90 50.65
N ARG A 625 13.22 -2.85 50.20
CA ARG A 625 13.49 -1.47 50.66
C ARG A 625 13.23 -1.33 52.15
N LYS A 626 12.14 -1.90 52.67
CA LYS A 626 11.84 -1.91 54.11
C LYS A 626 12.92 -2.64 54.91
N LYS A 627 13.34 -3.83 54.46
CA LYS A 627 14.38 -4.63 55.12
C LYS A 627 15.75 -3.94 55.10
N ILE A 628 16.13 -3.33 53.98
CA ILE A 628 17.35 -2.51 53.89
C ILE A 628 17.28 -1.33 54.87
N ALA A 629 16.15 -0.61 54.91
CA ALA A 629 15.99 0.52 55.83
C ALA A 629 16.06 0.07 57.30
N SER A 630 15.39 -1.02 57.67
CA SER A 630 15.48 -1.59 59.02
C SER A 630 16.90 -2.03 59.39
N ALA A 631 17.64 -2.62 58.46
CA ALA A 631 19.02 -3.04 58.67
C ALA A 631 19.97 -1.85 58.92
N LEU A 632 19.74 -0.72 58.26
CA LEU A 632 20.50 0.52 58.47
C LEU A 632 20.11 1.24 59.77
N VAL A 633 18.84 1.16 60.21
CA VAL A 633 18.36 1.79 61.46
C VAL A 633 18.82 1.04 62.71
N MET A 634 18.81 -0.30 62.69
CA MET A 634 19.34 -1.13 63.79
C MET A 634 20.82 -0.89 64.11
N GLU A 635 21.53 -0.19 63.22
CA GLU A 635 22.93 0.18 63.41
C GLU A 635 23.08 1.58 64.04
N HIS A 636 22.20 2.54 63.78
CA HIS A 636 22.20 3.82 64.49
C HIS A 636 21.99 3.62 66.00
N GLU A 637 21.09 2.70 66.38
CA GLU A 637 20.85 2.33 67.78
C GLU A 637 22.00 1.53 68.43
N ARG A 638 22.88 0.92 67.62
CA ARG A 638 24.09 0.22 68.11
C ARG A 638 25.36 1.07 68.06
N GLY A 639 25.37 2.15 67.27
CA GLY A 639 26.48 3.09 67.13
C GLY A 639 26.48 4.23 68.15
N ASP A 640 25.31 4.70 68.60
CA ASP A 640 25.18 5.75 69.63
C ASP A 640 25.32 5.22 71.07
N GLY A 641 25.60 3.91 71.23
CA GLY A 641 25.85 3.24 72.50
C GLY A 641 27.31 2.85 72.74
N ALA A 642 28.26 3.40 71.98
CA ALA A 642 29.70 3.15 72.09
C ALA A 642 30.47 4.38 72.57
#